data_AF-A0A517SXX7-F1
#
_entry.id   AF-A0A517SXX7-F1
#
_cell.length_a   1.000
_cell.length_b   1.000
_cell.length_c   1.000
_cell.angle_alpha   90.00
_cell.angle_beta   90.00
_cell.angle_gamma   90.00
#
_symmetry.space_group_name_H-M   'P 1'
#
loop_
_entity.id
_entity.type
_entity.pdbx_description
1 polymer ?
#
loop_
_entity_poly.entity_id
_entity_poly.type
_entity_poly.pdbx_seq_one_letter_code
_entity_poly.pdbx_strand_id
1 'polypeptide(L)'
;MSLRIRSLRKRTRHAGLRRPVLESLESRLAMAAAVAVEIPGPSAVEESDSQGLVYRFTRDDATSPLAVAFEIDAQATYGEDFSIPGVNRHPVFLRTIDDQVVTSPKLVGSVQFLPGEASVELTLKPVDDARIEPDEPITVRLLEPAAFGPVTGAANNHDAQADQTTYYVVDAFNRLGVIDTTTGIVDVVGTIPVQGTITDIAINEFGQVYVITFDSLYYLGQVDGLAAPLGALNLGPHGVTDANSLVDARNGDFGSQAGDLFIAGTNQLWIQRIDLVEFNQLPVKENVVPVFAVDQALFNRAFPHQYVASGDLDYDRSDDLILTARHVDESFDSIIEIEASAEFGIIDKLPVPAQDIREDFVGISGVASYGSQGFGFAGYLQLSVNQITLNSNRSLEIVGRDYELSEGASEATGEILGQPIDPPIVTPNAALPDAFDLSRGPQPTSWQQQASTLQGISIQLGAPIDEIPLDQIALTNLGVNASATPESVTLDASQLTLSASGDRIEISFQPGDLADGRYQLDLGPDVTNGPPLELRGDVGNQLFVLRGDFDRNGHVDARDSDTLAYWYAQTIFQAPSYVDLDGSRRIDEGDLEVLRQQIGASVVLPALSDPQPEFNTPQAIDSAISTILDPLDVNGNGRVTPLDALMVIGRFVRQIEGPLDWRFDVNRNGSVSVSDAIFVINYLSSIYASPGGESIEIDPEDGSGPQAKALSGNASLQPMGPHLIDDGQAETRRSWEQNVDLLAASRVLG
;
A
#
# COMPACT_ATOMS: atom_id res chain seq x y z
N MET A 1 -55.08 -54.19 -20.54
CA MET A 1 -55.31 -55.49 -21.19
C MET A 1 -54.11 -55.76 -22.11
N SER A 2 -53.61 -56.99 -22.08
CA SER A 2 -52.30 -57.48 -22.54
C SER A 2 -51.99 -57.30 -24.04
N LEU A 3 -50.72 -57.10 -24.44
CA LEU A 3 -49.88 -58.13 -25.09
C LEU A 3 -48.53 -57.61 -25.64
N ARG A 4 -47.46 -58.31 -25.28
CA ARG A 4 -46.10 -58.30 -25.88
C ARG A 4 -46.14 -58.89 -27.30
N ILE A 5 -45.13 -58.57 -28.13
CA ILE A 5 -44.33 -59.54 -28.94
C ILE A 5 -43.00 -58.88 -29.39
N ARG A 6 -41.89 -59.60 -29.19
CA ARG A 6 -40.54 -59.36 -29.76
C ARG A 6 -40.42 -60.10 -31.11
N SER A 7 -39.63 -59.59 -32.07
CA SER A 7 -38.75 -60.44 -32.88
C SER A 7 -37.55 -59.68 -33.49
N LEU A 8 -36.43 -60.38 -33.62
CA LEU A 8 -35.07 -59.91 -33.91
C LEU A 8 -34.73 -59.67 -35.40
N ARG A 9 -33.79 -58.72 -35.58
CA ARG A 9 -32.63 -58.65 -36.51
C ARG A 9 -32.82 -58.87 -38.03
N LYS A 10 -32.40 -57.86 -38.80
CA LYS A 10 -31.32 -58.01 -39.80
C LYS A 10 -30.59 -56.68 -40.01
N ARG A 11 -29.28 -56.66 -39.72
CA ARG A 11 -28.35 -55.58 -40.10
C ARG A 11 -28.00 -55.75 -41.57
N THR A 12 -28.13 -54.68 -42.35
CA THR A 12 -27.41 -54.47 -43.61
C THR A 12 -26.77 -53.09 -43.55
N ARG A 13 -25.44 -53.06 -43.58
CA ARG A 13 -24.64 -51.84 -43.68
C ARG A 13 -24.80 -51.28 -45.09
N HIS A 14 -25.15 -50.00 -45.20
CA HIS A 14 -24.81 -49.20 -46.37
C HIS A 14 -23.91 -48.04 -45.92
N ALA A 15 -22.77 -47.93 -46.59
CA ALA A 15 -21.83 -46.84 -46.46
C ALA A 15 -22.47 -45.55 -47.00
N GLY A 16 -22.69 -44.59 -46.11
CA GLY A 16 -23.06 -43.23 -46.47
C GLY A 16 -21.81 -42.37 -46.53
N LEU A 17 -21.51 -41.87 -47.74
CA LEU A 17 -20.57 -40.79 -47.99
C LEU A 17 -20.87 -39.61 -47.05
N ARG A 18 -19.94 -39.27 -46.17
CA ARG A 18 -19.95 -37.98 -45.46
C ARG A 18 -19.61 -36.90 -46.49
N ARG A 19 -20.59 -36.07 -46.85
CA ARG A 19 -20.32 -34.77 -47.46
C ARG A 19 -19.75 -33.86 -46.35
N PRO A 20 -18.77 -32.99 -46.64
CA PRO A 20 -18.43 -31.92 -45.73
C PRO A 20 -19.67 -31.03 -45.60
N VAL A 21 -20.15 -30.87 -44.38
CA VAL A 21 -21.13 -29.84 -44.07
C VAL A 21 -20.39 -28.52 -44.24
N LEU A 22 -20.73 -27.76 -45.27
CA LEU A 22 -20.48 -26.33 -45.29
C LEU A 22 -21.35 -25.75 -44.17
N GLU A 23 -20.81 -25.69 -42.96
CA GLU A 23 -21.35 -24.79 -41.93
C GLU A 23 -21.28 -23.39 -42.52
N SER A 24 -22.45 -22.74 -42.62
CA SER A 24 -22.52 -21.36 -43.06
C SER A 24 -21.66 -20.51 -42.13
N LEU A 25 -20.92 -19.53 -42.67
CA LEU A 25 -20.17 -18.54 -41.89
C LEU A 25 -21.00 -17.92 -40.74
N GLU A 26 -22.32 -17.82 -40.89
CA GLU A 26 -23.25 -17.35 -39.84
C GLU A 26 -23.34 -18.27 -38.61
N SER A 27 -22.95 -19.54 -38.69
CA SER A 27 -22.93 -20.48 -37.55
C SER A 27 -21.62 -20.43 -36.75
N ARG A 28 -20.53 -19.92 -37.33
CA ARG A 28 -19.27 -19.68 -36.60
C ARG A 28 -19.27 -18.33 -35.87
N LEU A 29 -20.05 -17.37 -36.34
CA LEU A 29 -20.27 -16.07 -35.68
C LEU A 29 -21.13 -16.16 -34.40
N ALA A 30 -21.72 -17.31 -34.06
CA ALA A 30 -22.64 -17.47 -32.95
C ALA A 30 -22.06 -18.24 -31.73
N MET A 31 -20.73 -18.35 -31.60
CA MET A 31 -20.08 -19.13 -30.52
C MET A 31 -18.88 -18.43 -29.85
N ALA A 32 -18.72 -17.12 -30.01
CA ALA A 32 -17.78 -16.36 -29.21
C ALA A 32 -18.38 -16.16 -27.81
N ALA A 33 -17.68 -16.56 -26.75
CA ALA A 33 -18.16 -16.34 -25.38
C ALA A 33 -18.12 -14.84 -25.08
N ALA A 34 -19.18 -14.29 -24.50
CA ALA A 34 -19.17 -12.94 -23.94
C ALA A 34 -18.47 -12.95 -22.59
N VAL A 35 -17.50 -12.07 -22.38
CA VAL A 35 -16.67 -12.01 -21.18
C VAL A 35 -16.85 -10.67 -20.45
N ALA A 36 -16.91 -10.70 -19.13
CA ALA A 36 -17.00 -9.52 -18.27
C ALA A 36 -16.02 -9.61 -17.10
N VAL A 37 -15.64 -8.47 -16.55
CA VAL A 37 -14.92 -8.32 -15.28
C VAL A 37 -15.73 -7.41 -14.35
N GLU A 38 -15.87 -7.81 -13.09
CA GLU A 38 -16.54 -7.05 -12.04
C GLU A 38 -15.80 -7.18 -10.71
N ILE A 39 -16.14 -6.32 -9.74
CA ILE A 39 -15.73 -6.49 -8.35
C ILE A 39 -16.98 -6.87 -7.54
N PRO A 40 -17.17 -8.16 -7.19
CA PRO A 40 -18.33 -8.62 -6.43
C PRO A 40 -18.29 -8.24 -4.94
N GLY A 41 -17.13 -7.79 -4.45
CA GLY A 41 -16.88 -7.45 -3.04
C GLY A 41 -16.78 -5.92 -2.81
N PRO A 42 -16.08 -5.48 -1.75
CA PRO A 42 -15.82 -4.06 -1.55
C PRO A 42 -14.95 -3.53 -2.71
N SER A 43 -15.32 -2.35 -3.23
CA SER A 43 -14.53 -1.63 -4.24
C SER A 43 -13.41 -0.80 -3.64
N ALA A 44 -13.28 -0.74 -2.32
CA ALA A 44 -12.19 -0.08 -1.61
C ALA A 44 -11.75 -0.97 -0.44
N VAL A 45 -10.44 -1.15 -0.26
CA VAL A 45 -9.86 -1.94 0.82
C VAL A 45 -8.70 -1.18 1.45
N GLU A 46 -8.60 -1.22 2.77
CA GLU A 46 -7.44 -0.67 3.49
C GLU A 46 -6.16 -1.42 3.13
N GLU A 47 -5.03 -0.74 3.13
CA GLU A 47 -3.70 -1.36 2.95
C GLU A 47 -3.44 -2.48 3.98
N SER A 48 -4.03 -2.35 5.17
CA SER A 48 -3.99 -3.36 6.24
C SER A 48 -4.95 -4.55 6.03
N ASP A 49 -5.79 -4.54 5.00
CA ASP A 49 -6.74 -5.62 4.73
C ASP A 49 -6.03 -6.87 4.17
N SER A 50 -6.27 -7.99 4.86
CA SER A 50 -5.76 -9.30 4.46
C SER A 50 -6.47 -9.95 3.26
N GLN A 51 -7.69 -9.51 2.91
CA GLN A 51 -8.53 -10.10 1.86
C GLN A 51 -8.26 -9.49 0.46
N GLY A 52 -8.08 -8.18 0.39
CA GLY A 52 -7.79 -7.44 -0.85
C GLY A 52 -8.95 -7.28 -1.83
N LEU A 53 -8.66 -6.65 -2.98
CA LEU A 53 -9.63 -6.45 -4.06
C LEU A 53 -9.76 -7.75 -4.87
N VAL A 54 -10.97 -8.29 -4.95
CA VAL A 54 -11.27 -9.49 -5.75
C VAL A 54 -11.97 -9.07 -7.03
N TYR A 55 -11.32 -9.27 -8.17
CA TYR A 55 -11.88 -9.10 -9.49
C TYR A 55 -12.39 -10.45 -10.00
N ARG A 56 -13.66 -10.51 -10.37
CA ARG A 56 -14.30 -11.70 -10.92
C ARG A 56 -14.47 -11.54 -12.42
N PHE A 57 -13.83 -12.44 -13.17
CA PHE A 57 -14.02 -12.59 -14.60
C PHE A 57 -15.14 -13.61 -14.81
N THR A 58 -16.08 -13.34 -15.71
CA THR A 58 -17.19 -14.24 -16.03
C THR A 58 -17.33 -14.43 -17.53
N ARG A 59 -17.83 -15.59 -17.95
CA ARG A 59 -18.17 -15.89 -19.34
C ARG A 59 -19.51 -16.62 -19.46
N ASP A 60 -20.20 -16.44 -20.59
CA ASP A 60 -21.53 -17.03 -20.84
C ASP A 60 -21.51 -18.44 -21.45
N ASP A 61 -20.41 -18.85 -22.09
CA ASP A 61 -20.15 -20.21 -22.56
C ASP A 61 -18.94 -20.85 -21.85
N ALA A 62 -19.18 -21.93 -21.11
CA ALA A 62 -18.17 -22.67 -20.37
C ALA A 62 -17.80 -24.03 -21.00
N THR A 63 -18.20 -24.32 -22.24
CA THR A 63 -18.05 -25.67 -22.84
C THR A 63 -16.61 -26.08 -23.13
N SER A 64 -15.72 -25.12 -23.31
CA SER A 64 -14.36 -25.32 -23.80
C SER A 64 -13.40 -24.40 -23.03
N PRO A 65 -12.08 -24.62 -23.07
CA PRO A 65 -11.18 -23.69 -22.40
C PRO A 65 -11.26 -22.31 -23.09
N LEU A 66 -10.99 -21.23 -22.35
CA LEU A 66 -10.80 -19.89 -22.93
C LEU A 66 -9.70 -19.11 -22.20
N ALA A 67 -8.79 -18.48 -22.94
CA ALA A 67 -7.86 -17.47 -22.41
C ALA A 67 -8.30 -16.06 -22.81
N VAL A 68 -8.30 -15.13 -21.83
CA VAL A 68 -8.75 -13.74 -22.00
C VAL A 68 -7.63 -12.81 -21.56
N ALA A 69 -7.25 -11.87 -22.43
CA ALA A 69 -6.25 -10.86 -22.11
C ALA A 69 -6.84 -9.76 -21.22
N PHE A 70 -6.06 -9.26 -20.27
CA PHE A 70 -6.42 -8.14 -19.41
C PHE A 70 -5.22 -7.22 -19.15
N GLU A 71 -5.53 -6.01 -18.72
CA GLU A 71 -4.60 -5.01 -18.24
C GLU A 71 -4.99 -4.59 -16.82
N ILE A 72 -4.00 -4.39 -15.95
CA ILE A 72 -4.13 -3.67 -14.69
C ILE A 72 -3.51 -2.30 -14.90
N ASP A 73 -4.34 -1.26 -14.87
CA ASP A 73 -3.94 0.15 -14.90
C ASP A 73 -4.07 0.67 -13.46
N ALA A 74 -2.94 0.85 -12.78
CA ALA A 74 -2.90 1.13 -11.35
C ALA A 74 -2.09 2.40 -11.08
N GLN A 75 -2.55 3.20 -10.13
CA GLN A 75 -1.69 4.18 -9.45
C GLN A 75 -0.79 3.49 -8.42
N ALA A 76 -1.33 2.46 -7.77
CA ALA A 76 -0.60 1.53 -6.92
C ALA A 76 0.48 0.77 -7.70
N THR A 77 1.60 0.53 -7.05
CA THR A 77 2.80 -0.13 -7.56
C THR A 77 2.79 -1.61 -7.20
N TYR A 78 2.83 -2.47 -8.21
CA TYR A 78 2.94 -3.91 -7.98
C TYR A 78 4.28 -4.29 -7.33
N GLY A 79 4.20 -5.04 -6.24
CA GLY A 79 5.34 -5.47 -5.43
C GLY A 79 5.70 -4.51 -4.30
N GLU A 80 5.18 -3.28 -4.31
CA GLU A 80 5.29 -2.32 -3.20
C GLU A 80 3.94 -2.16 -2.50
N ASP A 81 2.89 -1.80 -3.22
CA ASP A 81 1.59 -1.40 -2.66
C ASP A 81 0.56 -2.53 -2.76
N PHE A 82 0.71 -3.41 -3.77
CA PHE A 82 -0.09 -4.61 -3.89
C PHE A 82 0.68 -5.80 -4.46
N SER A 83 0.16 -6.99 -4.20
CA SER A 83 0.68 -8.26 -4.68
C SER A 83 -0.44 -9.14 -5.23
N ILE A 84 -0.10 -10.08 -6.12
CA ILE A 84 -1.04 -11.05 -6.67
C ILE A 84 -0.67 -12.43 -6.14
N PRO A 85 -1.45 -12.99 -5.20
CA PRO A 85 -1.20 -14.33 -4.69
C PRO A 85 -1.24 -15.36 -5.82
N GLY A 86 -0.19 -16.19 -5.91
CA GLY A 86 -0.12 -17.22 -6.94
C GLY A 86 0.09 -16.69 -8.36
N VAL A 87 0.67 -15.49 -8.53
CA VAL A 87 1.04 -14.93 -9.83
C VAL A 87 1.76 -15.95 -10.73
N ASN A 88 1.46 -15.89 -12.04
CA ASN A 88 1.99 -16.78 -13.08
C ASN A 88 1.61 -18.26 -12.89
N ARG A 89 0.46 -18.50 -12.28
CA ARG A 89 -0.14 -19.83 -12.11
C ARG A 89 -1.62 -19.74 -12.44
N HIS A 90 -2.18 -20.86 -12.90
CA HIS A 90 -3.60 -20.94 -13.17
C HIS A 90 -4.44 -20.42 -11.98
N PRO A 91 -5.40 -19.50 -12.19
CA PRO A 91 -5.90 -19.04 -13.49
C PRO A 91 -5.24 -17.77 -14.05
N VAL A 92 -4.32 -17.11 -13.33
CA VAL A 92 -3.77 -15.78 -13.68
C VAL A 92 -2.30 -15.84 -14.10
N PHE A 93 -2.02 -15.27 -15.27
CA PHE A 93 -0.67 -15.16 -15.80
C PHE A 93 -0.35 -13.71 -16.15
N LEU A 94 0.75 -13.17 -15.62
CA LEU A 94 1.26 -11.85 -15.97
C LEU A 94 2.46 -11.98 -16.89
N ARG A 95 2.69 -10.93 -17.68
CA ARG A 95 3.85 -10.83 -18.54
C ARG A 95 5.14 -10.76 -17.73
N THR A 96 6.15 -11.55 -18.14
CA THR A 96 7.45 -11.63 -17.45
C THR A 96 8.63 -11.55 -18.41
N ILE A 97 9.76 -11.03 -17.93
CA ILE A 97 11.09 -11.13 -18.56
C ILE A 97 12.03 -11.78 -17.53
N ASP A 98 12.76 -12.82 -17.92
CA ASP A 98 13.66 -13.58 -17.03
C ASP A 98 12.99 -14.00 -15.70
N ASP A 99 11.77 -14.53 -15.80
CA ASP A 99 10.89 -14.90 -14.68
C ASP A 99 10.51 -13.75 -13.72
N GLN A 100 10.85 -12.50 -14.04
CA GLN A 100 10.42 -11.31 -13.30
C GLN A 100 9.21 -10.66 -13.97
N VAL A 101 8.21 -10.26 -13.17
CA VAL A 101 7.05 -9.53 -13.69
C VAL A 101 7.53 -8.21 -14.29
N VAL A 102 7.07 -7.90 -15.51
CA VAL A 102 7.41 -6.64 -16.16
C VAL A 102 6.64 -5.52 -15.46
N THR A 103 7.34 -4.76 -14.62
CA THR A 103 6.77 -3.58 -13.98
C THR A 103 6.75 -2.42 -14.96
N SER A 104 5.55 -2.00 -15.32
CA SER A 104 5.27 -0.81 -16.11
C SER A 104 4.04 -0.12 -15.50
N PRO A 105 3.70 1.12 -15.90
CA PRO A 105 2.45 1.76 -15.43
C PRO A 105 1.21 0.89 -15.65
N LYS A 106 1.29 -0.09 -16.56
CA LYS A 106 0.26 -1.08 -16.85
C LYS A 106 0.83 -2.49 -16.79
N LEU A 107 0.18 -3.38 -16.06
CA LEU A 107 0.51 -4.81 -16.08
C LEU A 107 -0.39 -5.49 -17.09
N VAL A 108 0.19 -6.25 -18.01
CA VAL A 108 -0.58 -7.02 -19.00
C VAL A 108 -0.49 -8.49 -18.66
N GLY A 109 -1.62 -9.19 -18.77
CA GLY A 109 -1.72 -10.60 -18.44
C GLY A 109 -2.90 -11.28 -19.12
N SER A 110 -3.09 -12.56 -18.78
CA SER A 110 -4.24 -13.34 -19.21
C SER A 110 -4.86 -14.11 -18.05
N VAL A 111 -6.18 -14.28 -18.10
CA VAL A 111 -6.90 -15.22 -17.26
C VAL A 111 -7.31 -16.44 -18.07
N GLN A 112 -7.32 -17.61 -17.44
CA GLN A 112 -7.69 -18.86 -18.09
C GLN A 112 -8.89 -19.52 -17.45
N PHE A 113 -9.86 -19.83 -18.28
CA PHE A 113 -11.00 -20.66 -17.94
C PHE A 113 -10.77 -22.09 -18.45
N LEU A 114 -10.86 -23.07 -17.56
CA LEU A 114 -10.91 -24.48 -17.94
C LEU A 114 -12.31 -24.87 -18.44
N PRO A 115 -12.47 -26.00 -19.15
CA PRO A 115 -13.79 -26.50 -19.51
C PRO A 115 -14.67 -26.70 -18.27
N GLY A 116 -15.87 -26.13 -18.31
CA GLY A 116 -16.86 -26.14 -17.23
C GLY A 116 -16.78 -24.95 -16.27
N GLU A 117 -15.73 -24.12 -16.34
CA GLU A 117 -15.60 -22.92 -15.49
C GLU A 117 -16.29 -21.72 -16.13
N ALA A 118 -17.27 -21.13 -15.44
CA ALA A 118 -17.98 -19.93 -15.90
C ALA A 118 -17.42 -18.63 -15.26
N SER A 119 -16.58 -18.75 -14.23
CA SER A 119 -15.96 -17.61 -13.54
C SER A 119 -14.58 -17.94 -13.01
N VAL A 120 -13.66 -16.98 -13.05
CA VAL A 120 -12.34 -17.04 -12.41
C VAL A 120 -12.07 -15.73 -11.65
N GLU A 121 -11.18 -15.77 -10.65
CA GLU A 121 -10.91 -14.63 -9.78
C GLU A 121 -9.43 -14.21 -9.87
N LEU A 122 -9.21 -12.90 -9.87
CA LEU A 122 -7.93 -12.24 -9.66
C LEU A 122 -8.01 -11.50 -8.33
N THR A 123 -7.16 -11.86 -7.38
CA THR A 123 -7.07 -11.16 -6.09
C THR A 123 -5.85 -10.25 -6.10
N LEU A 124 -6.07 -8.95 -5.91
CA LEU A 124 -5.02 -7.99 -5.63
C LEU A 124 -4.99 -7.78 -4.12
N LYS A 125 -3.94 -8.27 -3.48
CA LYS A 125 -3.77 -8.16 -2.04
C LYS A 125 -2.91 -6.92 -1.74
N PRO A 126 -3.40 -5.95 -0.96
CA PRO A 126 -2.58 -4.85 -0.48
C PRO A 126 -1.34 -5.36 0.26
N VAL A 127 -0.28 -4.57 0.22
CA VAL A 127 0.97 -4.84 0.90
C VAL A 127 1.13 -3.78 1.98
N ASP A 128 0.76 -4.15 3.21
CA ASP A 128 0.92 -3.29 4.39
C ASP A 128 2.39 -2.92 4.61
N ASP A 129 2.69 -1.62 4.55
CA ASP A 129 3.98 -1.07 4.93
C ASP A 129 3.87 0.13 5.91
N ALA A 130 4.98 0.85 6.13
CA ALA A 130 5.03 1.95 7.10
C ALA A 130 5.13 3.34 6.44
N ARG A 131 5.06 3.39 5.10
CA ARG A 131 5.00 4.62 4.33
C ARG A 131 3.61 5.21 4.47
N ILE A 132 3.56 6.51 4.28
CA ILE A 132 2.35 7.29 4.35
C ILE A 132 2.02 7.70 2.92
N GLU A 133 0.86 7.28 2.42
CA GLU A 133 0.55 7.25 1.00
C GLU A 133 -0.93 7.61 0.76
N PRO A 134 -1.27 8.34 -0.31
CA PRO A 134 -2.67 8.63 -0.66
C PRO A 134 -3.41 7.34 -1.08
N ASP A 135 -4.74 7.42 -1.16
CA ASP A 135 -5.55 6.35 -1.76
C ASP A 135 -5.21 6.16 -3.24
N GLU A 136 -5.13 4.90 -3.67
CA GLU A 136 -4.64 4.53 -4.99
C GLU A 136 -5.67 3.70 -5.78
N PRO A 137 -6.22 4.24 -6.88
CA PRO A 137 -7.12 3.49 -7.73
C PRO A 137 -6.37 2.45 -8.56
N ILE A 138 -7.00 1.29 -8.69
CA ILE A 138 -6.60 0.18 -9.55
C ILE A 138 -7.76 -0.18 -10.46
N THR A 139 -7.54 -0.16 -11.77
CA THR A 139 -8.53 -0.57 -12.77
C THR A 139 -8.06 -1.83 -13.48
N VAL A 140 -8.87 -2.88 -13.44
CA VAL A 140 -8.68 -4.09 -14.26
C VAL A 140 -9.59 -4.00 -15.47
N ARG A 141 -9.00 -4.02 -16.67
CA ARG A 141 -9.71 -3.93 -17.94
C ARG A 141 -9.44 -5.15 -18.80
N LEU A 142 -10.48 -5.73 -19.38
CA LEU A 142 -10.36 -6.74 -20.43
C LEU A 142 -9.82 -6.09 -21.70
N LEU A 143 -8.84 -6.73 -22.31
CA LEU A 143 -8.32 -6.33 -23.60
C LEU A 143 -8.99 -7.15 -24.70
N GLU A 144 -9.19 -6.52 -25.85
CA GLU A 144 -9.46 -7.23 -27.10
C GLU A 144 -8.12 -7.56 -27.76
N PRO A 145 -7.63 -8.80 -27.67
CA PRO A 145 -6.44 -9.22 -28.37
C PRO A 145 -6.70 -9.23 -29.86
N ALA A 146 -5.64 -9.06 -30.65
CA ALA A 146 -5.73 -9.39 -32.06
C ALA A 146 -6.09 -10.87 -32.17
N ALA A 147 -7.23 -11.19 -32.79
CA ALA A 147 -7.63 -12.58 -33.02
C ALA A 147 -6.45 -13.34 -33.64
N PHE A 148 -6.17 -14.57 -33.20
CA PHE A 148 -5.10 -15.42 -33.72
C PHE A 148 -5.63 -16.84 -33.85
N GLY A 149 -5.48 -17.47 -35.00
CA GLY A 149 -6.08 -18.77 -35.27
C GLY A 149 -5.37 -19.90 -34.53
N PRO A 150 -5.82 -21.15 -34.70
CA PRO A 150 -5.08 -22.31 -34.23
C PRO A 150 -3.69 -22.31 -34.87
N VAL A 151 -2.66 -22.56 -34.06
CA VAL A 151 -1.27 -22.65 -34.50
C VAL A 151 -1.11 -23.83 -35.47
N THR A 152 -0.38 -23.58 -36.56
CA THR A 152 -0.05 -24.54 -37.60
C THR A 152 1.46 -24.71 -37.81
N GLY A 153 2.30 -23.90 -37.15
CA GLY A 153 3.76 -24.04 -37.15
C GLY A 153 4.37 -23.21 -36.04
N ALA A 154 5.51 -23.63 -35.48
CA ALA A 154 6.27 -22.83 -34.53
C ALA A 154 7.78 -22.91 -34.78
N ALA A 155 8.48 -21.81 -34.53
CA ALA A 155 9.93 -21.77 -34.60
C ALA A 155 10.47 -20.85 -33.51
N ASN A 156 11.75 -20.94 -33.22
CA ASN A 156 12.42 -19.99 -32.34
C ASN A 156 13.57 -19.27 -33.05
N ASN A 157 13.96 -18.14 -32.48
CA ASN A 157 15.21 -17.47 -32.80
C ASN A 157 15.87 -17.05 -31.50
N HIS A 158 17.12 -17.46 -31.30
CA HIS A 158 17.90 -17.05 -30.14
C HIS A 158 18.88 -15.95 -30.52
N ASP A 159 18.72 -14.78 -29.89
CA ASP A 159 19.70 -13.72 -29.94
C ASP A 159 20.79 -14.00 -28.90
N ALA A 160 21.94 -14.50 -29.36
CA ALA A 160 23.09 -14.80 -28.52
C ALA A 160 23.72 -13.57 -27.85
N GLN A 161 23.43 -12.35 -28.31
CA GLN A 161 23.98 -11.11 -27.74
C GLN A 161 23.09 -10.60 -26.60
N ALA A 162 21.77 -10.72 -26.76
CA ALA A 162 20.79 -10.39 -25.72
C ALA A 162 20.53 -11.55 -24.74
N ASP A 163 20.99 -12.77 -25.06
CA ASP A 163 20.66 -14.02 -24.37
C ASP A 163 19.14 -14.23 -24.28
N GLN A 164 18.43 -13.90 -25.37
CA GLN A 164 16.97 -13.89 -25.42
C GLN A 164 16.47 -14.79 -26.55
N THR A 165 15.54 -15.69 -26.23
CA THR A 165 14.85 -16.52 -27.22
C THR A 165 13.46 -15.98 -27.50
N THR A 166 13.17 -15.72 -28.77
CA THR A 166 11.85 -15.32 -29.25
C THR A 166 11.19 -16.50 -29.95
N TYR A 167 9.91 -16.73 -29.64
CA TYR A 167 9.11 -17.80 -30.23
C TYR A 167 8.13 -17.22 -31.25
N TYR A 168 8.18 -17.75 -32.47
CA TYR A 168 7.34 -17.37 -33.59
C TYR A 168 6.34 -18.47 -33.86
N VAL A 169 5.09 -18.08 -34.13
CA VAL A 169 4.01 -19.00 -34.48
C VAL A 169 3.31 -18.51 -35.74
N VAL A 170 2.82 -19.45 -36.52
CA VAL A 170 1.94 -19.19 -37.66
C VAL A 170 0.58 -19.84 -37.43
N ASP A 171 -0.50 -19.16 -37.82
CA ASP A 171 -1.85 -19.69 -37.67
C ASP A 171 -2.47 -20.19 -38.99
N ALA A 172 -3.62 -20.85 -38.87
CA ALA A 172 -4.42 -21.33 -40.00
C ALA A 172 -4.92 -20.24 -40.97
N PHE A 173 -4.76 -18.96 -40.62
CA PHE A 173 -5.07 -17.79 -41.46
C PHE A 173 -3.81 -17.14 -42.06
N ASN A 174 -2.67 -17.85 -41.98
CA ASN A 174 -1.36 -17.42 -42.46
C ASN A 174 -0.85 -16.15 -41.77
N ARG A 175 -1.21 -15.90 -40.51
CA ARG A 175 -0.67 -14.78 -39.74
C ARG A 175 0.55 -15.23 -38.96
N LEU A 176 1.57 -14.40 -38.97
CA LEU A 176 2.75 -14.54 -38.11
C LEU A 176 2.49 -13.82 -36.79
N GLY A 177 2.80 -14.49 -35.69
CA GLY A 177 2.74 -13.93 -34.35
C GLY A 177 4.01 -14.22 -33.56
N VAL A 178 4.29 -13.36 -32.59
CA VAL A 178 5.28 -13.61 -31.53
C VAL A 178 4.52 -13.89 -30.24
N ILE A 179 4.90 -14.94 -29.52
CA ILE A 179 4.17 -15.35 -28.31
C ILE A 179 4.93 -15.01 -27.03
N ASP A 180 4.20 -14.45 -26.07
CA ASP A 180 4.63 -14.39 -24.68
C ASP A 180 4.30 -15.74 -24.02
N THR A 181 5.31 -16.57 -23.81
CA THR A 181 5.13 -17.95 -23.33
C THR A 181 4.66 -18.04 -21.88
N THR A 182 4.67 -16.93 -21.14
CA THR A 182 4.14 -16.87 -19.77
C THR A 182 2.63 -16.65 -19.78
N THR A 183 2.14 -15.73 -20.60
CA THR A 183 0.72 -15.32 -20.66
C THR A 183 -0.08 -15.98 -21.78
N GLY A 184 0.59 -16.52 -22.80
CA GLY A 184 -0.05 -17.06 -24.00
C GLY A 184 -0.58 -15.98 -24.93
N ILE A 185 -0.29 -14.70 -24.65
CA ILE A 185 -0.65 -13.58 -25.53
C ILE A 185 0.21 -13.63 -26.79
N VAL A 186 -0.43 -13.44 -27.95
CA VAL A 186 0.23 -13.39 -29.25
C VAL A 186 0.21 -11.97 -29.79
N ASP A 187 1.40 -11.41 -29.98
CA ASP A 187 1.60 -10.16 -30.72
C ASP A 187 1.64 -10.45 -32.22
N VAL A 188 0.57 -10.11 -32.93
CA VAL A 188 0.43 -10.39 -34.36
C VAL A 188 1.30 -9.44 -35.18
N VAL A 189 2.30 -9.99 -35.88
CA VAL A 189 3.19 -9.24 -36.77
C VAL A 189 2.46 -8.87 -38.06
N GLY A 190 1.70 -9.80 -38.65
CA GLY A 190 0.92 -9.55 -39.87
C GLY A 190 0.55 -10.82 -40.64
N THR A 191 -0.20 -10.67 -41.73
CA THR A 191 -0.56 -11.77 -42.63
C THR A 191 0.52 -12.01 -43.69
N ILE A 192 0.96 -13.26 -43.83
CA ILE A 192 1.93 -13.71 -44.82
C ILE A 192 1.20 -13.98 -46.15
N PRO A 193 1.61 -13.32 -47.26
CA PRO A 193 0.90 -13.44 -48.54
C PRO A 193 1.34 -14.68 -49.34
N VAL A 194 0.95 -15.88 -48.91
CA VAL A 194 1.20 -17.14 -49.64
C VAL A 194 -0.06 -17.71 -50.31
N GLN A 195 0.13 -18.61 -51.29
CA GLN A 195 -0.96 -19.40 -51.86
C GLN A 195 -1.10 -20.71 -51.09
N GLY A 196 -2.27 -20.94 -50.49
CA GLY A 196 -2.54 -22.10 -49.65
C GLY A 196 -2.48 -21.77 -48.15
N THR A 197 -2.61 -22.80 -47.32
CA THR A 197 -2.47 -22.69 -45.86
C THR A 197 -1.03 -22.99 -45.49
N ILE A 198 -0.44 -22.15 -44.64
CA ILE A 198 0.89 -22.41 -44.06
C ILE A 198 0.76 -23.59 -43.11
N THR A 199 1.63 -24.56 -43.31
CA THR A 199 1.65 -25.82 -42.55
C THR A 199 2.84 -25.95 -41.64
N ASP A 200 3.84 -25.06 -41.78
CA ASP A 200 4.90 -24.90 -40.81
C ASP A 200 5.80 -23.66 -41.07
N ILE A 201 6.67 -23.33 -40.12
CA ILE A 201 7.66 -22.25 -40.15
C ILE A 201 9.02 -22.75 -39.64
N ALA A 202 10.11 -22.27 -40.22
CA ALA A 202 11.46 -22.49 -39.72
C ALA A 202 12.28 -21.19 -39.79
N ILE A 203 13.21 -21.06 -38.85
CA ILE A 203 14.19 -19.98 -38.82
C ILE A 203 15.57 -20.63 -38.78
N ASN A 204 16.42 -20.30 -39.75
CA ASN A 204 17.75 -20.89 -39.82
C ASN A 204 18.78 -20.15 -38.95
N GLU A 205 20.00 -20.67 -38.90
CA GLU A 205 21.09 -20.12 -38.10
C GLU A 205 21.52 -18.70 -38.52
N PHE A 206 21.07 -18.22 -39.68
CA PHE A 206 21.30 -16.86 -40.17
C PHE A 206 20.15 -15.90 -39.86
N GLY A 207 19.11 -16.34 -39.14
CA GLY A 207 17.90 -15.55 -38.85
C GLY A 207 16.95 -15.43 -40.05
N GLN A 208 17.13 -16.25 -41.09
CA GLN A 208 16.27 -16.25 -42.26
C GLN A 208 15.00 -17.06 -41.99
N VAL A 209 13.84 -16.46 -42.28
CA VAL A 209 12.55 -17.07 -41.98
C VAL A 209 11.95 -17.71 -43.22
N TYR A 210 11.61 -18.98 -43.11
CA TYR A 210 10.98 -19.79 -44.14
C TYR A 210 9.65 -20.33 -43.66
N VAL A 211 8.69 -20.46 -44.58
CA VAL A 211 7.41 -21.11 -44.32
C VAL A 211 7.10 -22.09 -45.43
N ILE A 212 6.40 -23.16 -45.07
CA ILE A 212 5.87 -24.11 -46.05
C ILE A 212 4.35 -24.06 -46.09
N THR A 213 3.85 -24.41 -47.26
CA THR A 213 2.48 -24.88 -47.46
C THR A 213 2.55 -26.36 -47.77
N PHE A 214 1.42 -27.04 -48.01
CA PHE A 214 1.43 -28.44 -48.42
C PHE A 214 2.26 -28.75 -49.68
N ASP A 215 2.50 -27.75 -50.56
CA ASP A 215 3.12 -27.97 -51.87
C ASP A 215 4.40 -27.13 -52.12
N SER A 216 4.55 -25.97 -51.48
CA SER A 216 5.55 -24.95 -51.83
C SER A 216 6.27 -24.35 -50.63
N LEU A 217 7.53 -23.97 -50.85
CA LEU A 217 8.41 -23.29 -49.89
C LEU A 217 8.45 -21.78 -50.19
N TYR A 218 8.43 -20.97 -49.14
CA TYR A 218 8.51 -19.51 -49.23
C TYR A 218 9.58 -18.97 -48.27
N TYR A 219 10.23 -17.87 -48.67
CA TYR A 219 11.17 -17.10 -47.86
C TYR A 219 10.54 -15.74 -47.50
N LEU A 220 10.56 -15.36 -46.23
CA LEU A 220 9.93 -14.13 -45.74
C LEU A 220 10.92 -12.98 -45.57
N GLY A 221 12.16 -13.27 -45.21
CA GLY A 221 13.15 -12.24 -44.91
C GLY A 221 14.04 -12.61 -43.73
N GLN A 222 14.72 -11.61 -43.19
CA GLN A 222 15.46 -11.69 -41.93
C GLN A 222 14.51 -11.40 -40.78
N VAL A 223 14.67 -12.13 -39.67
CA VAL A 223 13.81 -12.02 -38.48
C VAL A 223 13.73 -10.58 -37.95
N ASP A 224 14.86 -9.87 -37.86
CA ASP A 224 14.93 -8.48 -37.41
C ASP A 224 14.26 -7.47 -38.37
N GLY A 225 13.99 -7.89 -39.61
CA GLY A 225 13.35 -7.09 -40.64
C GLY A 225 11.86 -7.39 -40.84
N LEU A 226 11.28 -8.32 -40.08
CA LEU A 226 9.88 -8.68 -40.21
C LEU A 226 8.97 -7.60 -39.61
N ALA A 227 8.23 -6.93 -40.48
CA ALA A 227 7.21 -5.96 -40.10
C ALA A 227 6.07 -5.96 -41.11
N ALA A 228 4.86 -5.62 -40.68
CA ALA A 228 3.72 -5.46 -41.59
C ALA A 228 3.93 -4.29 -42.58
N PRO A 229 3.54 -4.44 -43.86
CA PRO A 229 3.04 -5.67 -44.48
C PRO A 229 4.17 -6.68 -44.74
N LEU A 230 3.93 -7.95 -44.42
CA LEU A 230 4.91 -9.02 -44.64
C LEU A 230 5.05 -9.33 -46.14
N GLY A 231 6.28 -9.59 -46.56
CA GLY A 231 6.61 -10.12 -47.89
C GLY A 231 6.76 -11.64 -47.87
N ALA A 232 6.56 -12.29 -49.01
CA ALA A 232 6.89 -13.71 -49.21
C ALA A 232 7.41 -13.95 -50.62
N LEU A 233 8.64 -14.46 -50.72
CA LEU A 233 9.27 -14.91 -51.96
C LEU A 233 8.99 -16.41 -52.15
N ASN A 234 8.23 -16.78 -53.18
CA ASN A 234 7.97 -18.18 -53.50
C ASN A 234 9.22 -18.83 -54.12
N LEU A 235 9.77 -19.86 -53.45
CA LEU A 235 10.94 -20.64 -53.89
C LEU A 235 10.54 -21.89 -54.71
N GLY A 236 9.25 -22.02 -55.03
CA GLY A 236 8.66 -23.06 -55.85
C GLY A 236 8.29 -24.33 -55.08
N PRO A 237 7.78 -25.36 -55.78
CA PRO A 237 7.27 -26.57 -55.15
C PRO A 237 8.38 -27.42 -54.50
N HIS A 238 8.13 -28.01 -53.34
CA HIS A 238 9.11 -28.88 -52.65
C HIS A 238 8.94 -30.38 -53.00
N GLY A 239 7.77 -30.80 -53.48
CA GLY A 239 7.54 -32.18 -53.94
C GLY A 239 7.30 -33.23 -52.84
N VAL A 240 7.49 -32.88 -51.56
CA VAL A 240 7.03 -33.65 -50.40
C VAL A 240 5.49 -33.67 -50.35
N THR A 241 4.88 -34.85 -50.16
CA THR A 241 3.42 -35.02 -50.11
C THR A 241 2.86 -34.58 -48.76
N ASP A 242 1.86 -33.68 -48.77
CA ASP A 242 1.21 -33.10 -47.59
C ASP A 242 2.24 -32.63 -46.55
N ALA A 243 3.19 -31.80 -46.96
CA ALA A 243 4.24 -31.33 -46.07
C ALA A 243 3.67 -30.50 -44.92
N ASN A 244 4.13 -30.81 -43.70
CA ASN A 244 3.61 -30.23 -42.46
C ASN A 244 4.64 -30.24 -41.33
N SER A 245 5.93 -30.30 -41.67
CA SER A 245 7.01 -30.23 -40.69
C SER A 245 8.24 -29.62 -41.37
N LEU A 246 8.86 -28.62 -40.76
CA LEU A 246 9.97 -27.86 -41.30
C LEU A 246 10.91 -27.41 -40.17
N VAL A 247 12.21 -27.64 -40.33
CA VAL A 247 13.23 -27.12 -39.42
C VAL A 247 14.46 -26.66 -40.20
N ASP A 248 15.24 -25.79 -39.58
CA ASP A 248 16.63 -25.55 -39.97
C ASP A 248 17.44 -26.85 -39.93
N ALA A 249 18.11 -27.23 -41.01
CA ALA A 249 18.97 -28.39 -41.02
C ALA A 249 20.36 -28.01 -40.49
N ARG A 250 20.67 -28.38 -39.24
CA ARG A 250 21.96 -28.07 -38.64
C ARG A 250 23.11 -28.59 -39.50
N ASN A 251 24.09 -27.73 -39.75
CA ASN A 251 25.19 -28.01 -40.65
C ASN A 251 25.91 -29.32 -40.29
N GLY A 252 25.91 -30.26 -41.23
CA GLY A 252 26.51 -31.58 -41.10
C GLY A 252 25.51 -32.70 -40.88
N ASP A 253 24.30 -32.45 -40.39
CA ASP A 253 23.28 -33.49 -40.20
C ASP A 253 22.78 -34.02 -41.53
N PHE A 254 22.80 -35.34 -41.71
CA PHE A 254 22.49 -35.98 -42.99
C PHE A 254 23.21 -35.35 -44.19
N GLY A 255 24.42 -34.85 -43.95
CA GLY A 255 25.26 -34.17 -44.94
C GLY A 255 24.73 -32.80 -45.39
N SER A 256 23.88 -32.14 -44.60
CA SER A 256 23.41 -30.78 -44.80
C SER A 256 24.57 -29.78 -44.77
N GLN A 257 24.35 -28.64 -45.43
CA GLN A 257 25.17 -27.46 -45.33
C GLN A 257 24.42 -26.37 -44.56
N ALA A 258 25.17 -25.36 -44.12
CA ALA A 258 24.59 -24.21 -43.44
C ALA A 258 23.49 -23.55 -44.29
N GLY A 259 22.33 -23.31 -43.68
CA GLY A 259 21.14 -22.76 -44.30
C GLY A 259 20.25 -23.75 -45.08
N ASP A 260 20.60 -25.04 -45.16
CA ASP A 260 19.67 -26.07 -45.66
C ASP A 260 18.49 -26.25 -44.69
N LEU A 261 17.39 -26.84 -45.15
CA LEU A 261 16.22 -27.14 -44.30
C LEU A 261 15.89 -28.63 -44.32
N PHE A 262 15.29 -29.15 -43.25
CA PHE A 262 14.62 -30.44 -43.26
C PHE A 262 13.12 -30.28 -43.35
N ILE A 263 12.49 -31.15 -44.15
CA ILE A 263 11.05 -31.16 -44.38
C ILE A 263 10.52 -32.59 -44.27
N ALA A 264 9.35 -32.75 -43.64
CA ALA A 264 8.62 -34.00 -43.61
C ALA A 264 7.13 -33.80 -43.96
N GLY A 265 6.47 -34.91 -44.28
CA GLY A 265 5.07 -34.95 -44.64
C GLY A 265 4.46 -36.31 -44.36
N THR A 266 3.24 -36.54 -44.80
CA THR A 266 2.43 -37.70 -44.37
C THR A 266 2.79 -39.01 -45.07
N ASN A 267 3.44 -38.97 -46.23
CA ASN A 267 3.69 -40.17 -47.02
C ASN A 267 5.01 -40.87 -46.65
N GLN A 268 4.92 -42.11 -46.14
CA GLN A 268 6.03 -43.01 -45.74
C GLN A 268 6.92 -42.52 -44.58
N LEU A 269 6.64 -41.34 -44.01
CA LEU A 269 7.41 -40.65 -42.96
C LEU A 269 8.91 -40.57 -43.24
N TRP A 270 9.25 -39.73 -44.22
CA TRP A 270 10.64 -39.47 -44.59
C TRP A 270 11.02 -38.04 -44.21
N ILE A 271 12.21 -37.88 -43.63
CA ILE A 271 12.88 -36.60 -43.57
C ILE A 271 13.58 -36.40 -44.91
N GLN A 272 13.30 -35.27 -45.54
CA GLN A 272 13.95 -34.84 -46.77
C GLN A 272 14.69 -33.54 -46.50
N ARG A 273 15.85 -33.39 -47.12
CA ARG A 273 16.66 -32.17 -47.04
C ARG A 273 16.35 -31.29 -48.25
N ILE A 274 16.13 -30.01 -47.99
CA ILE A 274 16.01 -28.97 -49.00
C ILE A 274 17.37 -28.28 -49.08
N ASP A 275 18.06 -28.47 -50.21
CA ASP A 275 19.32 -27.80 -50.48
C ASP A 275 19.04 -26.34 -50.86
N LEU A 276 19.53 -25.40 -50.06
CA LEU A 276 19.40 -23.97 -50.30
C LEU A 276 20.75 -23.35 -50.65
N VAL A 277 20.76 -22.56 -51.74
CA VAL A 277 21.96 -21.81 -52.15
C VAL A 277 21.64 -20.34 -52.28
N GLU A 278 22.61 -19.49 -51.96
CA GLU A 278 22.46 -18.05 -52.10
C GLU A 278 22.78 -17.61 -53.53
N PHE A 279 21.84 -16.91 -54.17
CA PHE A 279 22.03 -16.28 -55.47
C PHE A 279 21.54 -14.83 -55.43
N ASN A 280 22.44 -13.88 -55.71
CA ASN A 280 22.16 -12.45 -55.60
C ASN A 280 21.55 -12.04 -54.25
N GLN A 281 22.09 -12.58 -53.15
CA GLN A 281 21.64 -12.29 -51.78
C GLN A 281 20.22 -12.78 -51.44
N LEU A 282 19.68 -13.69 -52.25
CA LEU A 282 18.41 -14.35 -51.99
C LEU A 282 18.60 -15.86 -51.99
N PRO A 283 17.87 -16.60 -51.13
CA PRO A 283 17.90 -18.05 -51.14
C PRO A 283 17.22 -18.57 -52.41
N VAL A 284 17.79 -19.64 -52.98
CA VAL A 284 17.24 -20.39 -54.10
C VAL A 284 17.25 -21.87 -53.73
N LYS A 285 16.10 -22.52 -53.89
CA LYS A 285 15.97 -23.97 -53.75
C LYS A 285 16.64 -24.69 -54.91
N GLU A 286 17.65 -25.50 -54.62
CA GLU A 286 18.37 -26.29 -55.63
C GLU A 286 17.74 -27.68 -55.79
N ASN A 287 17.70 -28.46 -54.71
CA ASN A 287 17.17 -29.83 -54.70
C ASN A 287 16.34 -30.12 -53.45
N VAL A 288 15.54 -31.18 -53.53
CA VAL A 288 14.92 -31.81 -52.36
C VAL A 288 15.28 -33.29 -52.41
N VAL A 289 16.06 -33.74 -51.42
CA VAL A 289 16.64 -35.08 -51.40
C VAL A 289 16.17 -35.83 -50.15
N PRO A 290 15.62 -37.04 -50.29
CA PRO A 290 15.27 -37.81 -49.12
C PRO A 290 16.52 -38.33 -48.38
N VAL A 291 16.58 -38.11 -47.07
CA VAL A 291 17.79 -38.38 -46.26
C VAL A 291 17.60 -39.43 -45.18
N PHE A 292 16.38 -39.57 -44.62
CA PHE A 292 16.12 -40.54 -43.56
C PHE A 292 14.69 -41.07 -43.59
N ALA A 293 14.55 -42.40 -43.61
CA ALA A 293 13.25 -43.09 -43.61
C ALA A 293 12.90 -43.52 -42.17
N VAL A 294 12.20 -42.65 -41.45
CA VAL A 294 11.90 -42.80 -40.00
C VAL A 294 11.16 -44.09 -39.72
N ASP A 295 10.08 -44.35 -40.46
CA ASP A 295 9.20 -45.50 -40.24
C ASP A 295 9.94 -46.84 -40.49
N GLN A 296 10.85 -46.86 -41.47
CA GLN A 296 11.70 -48.02 -41.75
C GLN A 296 12.74 -48.23 -40.65
N ALA A 297 13.29 -47.16 -40.08
CA ALA A 297 14.22 -47.24 -38.95
C ALA A 297 13.53 -47.80 -37.70
N LEU A 298 12.32 -47.33 -37.38
CA LEU A 298 11.48 -47.87 -36.31
C LEU A 298 11.19 -49.36 -36.49
N PHE A 299 10.78 -49.75 -37.71
CA PHE A 299 10.54 -51.15 -38.05
C PHE A 299 11.78 -52.04 -37.81
N ASN A 300 12.96 -51.56 -38.23
CA ASN A 300 14.22 -52.30 -38.06
C ASN A 300 14.61 -52.49 -36.59
N ARG A 301 14.14 -51.63 -35.68
CA ARG A 301 14.32 -51.74 -34.23
C ARG A 301 13.23 -52.54 -33.52
N ALA A 302 12.25 -53.04 -34.26
CA ALA A 302 11.04 -53.67 -33.72
C ALA A 302 10.24 -52.74 -32.78
N PHE A 303 10.29 -51.43 -33.03
CA PHE A 303 9.44 -50.44 -32.38
C PHE A 303 8.09 -50.32 -33.10
N PRO A 304 7.06 -49.71 -32.47
CA PRO A 304 5.87 -49.26 -33.21
C PRO A 304 6.30 -48.44 -34.43
N HIS A 305 5.62 -48.64 -35.55
CA HIS A 305 5.90 -48.05 -36.87
C HIS A 305 4.56 -47.91 -37.60
N GLN A 306 4.49 -47.24 -38.75
CA GLN A 306 3.26 -46.72 -39.38
C GLN A 306 2.83 -45.37 -38.80
N TYR A 307 3.82 -44.53 -38.53
CA TYR A 307 3.61 -43.14 -38.17
C TYR A 307 3.46 -42.27 -39.42
N VAL A 308 2.70 -41.19 -39.29
CA VAL A 308 2.65 -40.10 -40.26
C VAL A 308 2.99 -38.80 -39.55
N ALA A 309 3.74 -37.90 -40.21
CA ALA A 309 4.07 -36.60 -39.63
C ALA A 309 2.76 -35.88 -39.29
N SER A 310 2.64 -35.40 -38.07
CA SER A 310 1.37 -34.86 -37.57
C SER A 310 1.39 -33.36 -37.36
N GLY A 311 2.56 -32.73 -37.23
CA GLY A 311 2.59 -31.27 -37.36
C GLY A 311 3.90 -30.51 -37.19
N ASP A 312 5.01 -31.09 -36.73
CA ASP A 312 6.29 -30.35 -36.62
C ASP A 312 7.53 -31.26 -36.48
N LEU A 313 8.67 -30.73 -36.88
CA LEU A 313 10.03 -31.23 -36.75
C LEU A 313 10.86 -30.13 -36.10
N ASP A 314 11.58 -30.41 -35.02
CA ASP A 314 12.51 -29.44 -34.39
C ASP A 314 13.72 -30.18 -33.80
N TYR A 315 14.65 -29.47 -33.18
CA TYR A 315 15.71 -30.05 -32.36
C TYR A 315 15.40 -29.93 -30.87
N ASP A 316 15.79 -30.93 -30.12
CA ASP A 316 15.77 -30.88 -28.66
C ASP A 316 17.06 -30.27 -28.09
N ARG A 317 17.13 -30.21 -26.75
CA ARG A 317 18.28 -29.72 -25.98
C ARG A 317 19.54 -30.60 -26.06
N SER A 318 19.42 -31.82 -26.55
CA SER A 318 20.49 -32.79 -26.71
C SER A 318 21.03 -32.79 -28.15
N ASP A 319 20.55 -31.86 -28.99
CA ASP A 319 20.86 -31.74 -30.41
C ASP A 319 20.28 -32.87 -31.26
N ASP A 320 19.29 -33.59 -30.74
CA ASP A 320 18.59 -34.64 -31.45
C ASP A 320 17.35 -34.08 -32.16
N LEU A 321 17.06 -34.56 -33.37
CA LEU A 321 15.85 -34.18 -34.09
C LEU A 321 14.63 -34.82 -33.42
N ILE A 322 13.60 -34.03 -33.19
CA ILE A 322 12.31 -34.47 -32.68
C ILE A 322 11.24 -34.27 -33.74
N LEU A 323 10.52 -35.35 -34.05
CA LEU A 323 9.43 -35.35 -35.00
C LEU A 323 8.13 -35.70 -34.29
N THR A 324 7.14 -34.82 -34.42
CA THR A 324 5.78 -35.11 -33.99
C THR A 324 5.07 -35.92 -35.07
N ALA A 325 4.57 -37.09 -34.68
CA ALA A 325 3.95 -38.01 -35.61
C ALA A 325 2.81 -38.79 -34.96
N ARG A 326 1.77 -39.10 -35.72
CA ARG A 326 0.64 -39.89 -35.24
C ARG A 326 0.72 -41.32 -35.76
N HIS A 327 0.63 -42.28 -34.85
CA HIS A 327 0.51 -43.69 -35.21
C HIS A 327 -0.90 -44.01 -35.72
N VAL A 328 -1.03 -44.94 -36.67
CA VAL A 328 -2.35 -45.31 -37.26
C VAL A 328 -3.36 -45.88 -36.24
N ASP A 329 -2.86 -46.49 -35.17
CA ASP A 329 -3.68 -47.10 -34.10
C ASP A 329 -3.83 -46.19 -32.86
N GLU A 330 -3.28 -44.98 -32.88
CA GLU A 330 -3.35 -44.01 -31.77
C GLU A 330 -4.29 -42.85 -32.09
N SER A 331 -4.93 -42.30 -31.06
CA SER A 331 -5.80 -41.11 -31.17
C SER A 331 -5.08 -39.79 -30.91
N PHE A 332 -3.81 -39.85 -30.51
CA PHE A 332 -2.94 -38.75 -30.12
C PHE A 332 -1.64 -38.81 -30.91
N ASP A 333 -0.90 -37.71 -30.89
CA ASP A 333 0.43 -37.63 -31.50
C ASP A 333 1.49 -38.23 -30.57
N SER A 334 2.62 -38.64 -31.14
CA SER A 334 3.79 -39.14 -30.42
C SER A 334 5.03 -38.37 -30.86
N ILE A 335 6.00 -38.22 -29.95
CA ILE A 335 7.31 -37.64 -30.25
C ILE A 335 8.30 -38.77 -30.58
N ILE A 336 8.96 -38.65 -31.74
CA ILE A 336 10.02 -39.54 -32.19
C ILE A 336 11.33 -38.76 -32.12
N GLU A 337 12.28 -39.25 -31.33
CA GLU A 337 13.63 -38.68 -31.21
C GLU A 337 14.60 -39.40 -32.15
N ILE A 338 15.39 -38.63 -32.89
CA ILE A 338 16.27 -39.08 -33.95
C ILE A 338 17.65 -38.45 -33.74
N GLU A 339 18.63 -39.27 -33.35
CA GLU A 339 20.02 -38.85 -33.30
C GLU A 339 20.53 -38.71 -34.74
N ALA A 340 20.75 -37.48 -35.19
CA ALA A 340 21.21 -37.17 -36.54
C ALA A 340 22.74 -37.11 -36.61
N SER A 341 23.30 -37.53 -37.74
CA SER A 341 24.71 -37.38 -38.05
C SER A 341 24.92 -37.26 -39.55
N ALA A 342 26.14 -36.94 -39.98
CA ALA A 342 26.45 -36.77 -41.40
C ALA A 342 26.17 -37.99 -42.30
N GLU A 343 26.29 -39.20 -41.76
CA GLU A 343 26.20 -40.43 -42.56
C GLU A 343 24.96 -41.28 -42.25
N PHE A 344 24.34 -41.09 -41.08
CA PHE A 344 23.23 -41.94 -40.61
C PHE A 344 22.37 -41.22 -39.57
N GLY A 345 21.14 -41.72 -39.41
CA GLY A 345 20.23 -41.35 -38.31
C GLY A 345 19.91 -42.58 -37.47
N ILE A 346 19.78 -42.39 -36.16
CA ILE A 346 19.52 -43.47 -35.21
C ILE A 346 18.28 -43.15 -34.38
N ILE A 347 17.41 -44.15 -34.20
CA ILE A 347 16.30 -44.09 -33.24
C ILE A 347 16.55 -45.14 -32.17
N ASP A 348 17.00 -44.67 -31.00
CA ASP A 348 17.38 -45.53 -29.86
C ASP A 348 16.29 -45.61 -28.78
N LYS A 349 15.30 -44.72 -28.82
CA LYS A 349 14.19 -44.65 -27.86
C LYS A 349 12.87 -44.99 -28.53
N LEU A 350 11.94 -45.54 -27.75
CA LEU A 350 10.56 -45.75 -28.20
C LEU A 350 9.90 -44.39 -28.45
N PRO A 351 9.08 -44.24 -29.52
CA PRO A 351 8.21 -43.08 -29.66
C PRO A 351 7.38 -42.88 -28.40
N VAL A 352 7.23 -41.62 -28.00
CA VAL A 352 6.57 -41.28 -26.74
C VAL A 352 5.23 -40.60 -27.01
N PRO A 353 4.11 -41.20 -26.57
CA PRO A 353 2.79 -40.57 -26.63
C PRO A 353 2.75 -39.17 -26.02
N ALA A 354 2.07 -38.25 -26.70
CA ALA A 354 1.75 -36.93 -26.21
C ALA A 354 0.38 -36.94 -25.51
N GLN A 355 0.41 -37.18 -24.20
CA GLN A 355 -0.79 -37.28 -23.37
C GLN A 355 -0.56 -36.65 -21.98
N ASP A 356 -1.60 -36.07 -21.40
CA ASP A 356 -1.68 -35.67 -20.00
C ASP A 356 -2.86 -36.40 -19.31
N ILE A 357 -2.91 -36.38 -17.97
CA ILE A 357 -3.91 -37.05 -17.12
C ILE A 357 -5.37 -36.71 -17.46
N ARG A 358 -5.61 -35.66 -18.26
CA ARG A 358 -6.93 -35.19 -18.67
C ARG A 358 -7.08 -34.92 -20.16
N GLU A 359 -6.03 -35.04 -20.97
CA GLU A 359 -6.06 -34.61 -22.37
C GLU A 359 -5.13 -35.44 -23.26
N ASP A 360 -5.66 -35.86 -24.41
CA ASP A 360 -4.90 -36.46 -25.50
C ASP A 360 -4.54 -35.34 -26.48
N PHE A 361 -3.25 -35.11 -26.73
CA PHE A 361 -2.82 -34.07 -27.67
C PHE A 361 -2.82 -34.61 -29.10
N VAL A 362 -3.52 -33.92 -30.00
CA VAL A 362 -3.63 -34.30 -31.42
C VAL A 362 -3.27 -33.11 -32.29
N GLY A 363 -2.48 -33.34 -33.34
CA GLY A 363 -2.07 -32.28 -34.27
C GLY A 363 -1.15 -31.27 -33.60
N ILE A 364 -0.12 -31.75 -32.92
CA ILE A 364 0.96 -30.90 -32.41
C ILE A 364 1.67 -30.32 -33.63
N SER A 365 1.33 -29.07 -33.93
CA SER A 365 1.70 -28.38 -35.17
C SER A 365 2.68 -27.26 -34.90
N GLY A 366 3.51 -27.40 -33.87
CA GLY A 366 4.41 -26.35 -33.43
C GLY A 366 5.23 -26.87 -32.28
N VAL A 367 6.53 -27.04 -32.44
CA VAL A 367 7.50 -27.37 -31.41
C VAL A 367 8.69 -26.46 -31.60
N ALA A 368 9.05 -25.78 -30.53
CA ALA A 368 10.17 -24.85 -30.52
C ALA A 368 10.96 -25.03 -29.23
N SER A 369 12.23 -25.42 -29.32
CA SER A 369 13.06 -25.68 -28.14
C SER A 369 14.42 -24.97 -28.18
N TYR A 370 14.80 -24.37 -27.05
CA TYR A 370 16.10 -23.74 -26.87
C TYR A 370 16.60 -23.88 -25.42
N GLY A 371 17.82 -24.38 -25.26
CA GLY A 371 18.43 -24.55 -23.93
C GLY A 371 17.60 -25.48 -23.03
N SER A 372 17.18 -25.01 -21.86
CA SER A 372 16.34 -25.77 -20.93
C SER A 372 14.83 -25.57 -21.15
N GLN A 373 14.42 -24.71 -22.08
CA GLN A 373 13.00 -24.39 -22.31
C GLN A 373 12.53 -24.93 -23.68
N GLY A 374 11.43 -25.65 -23.67
CA GLY A 374 10.76 -26.14 -24.89
C GLY A 374 9.27 -25.90 -24.82
N PHE A 375 8.68 -25.52 -25.95
CA PHE A 375 7.25 -25.29 -26.09
C PHE A 375 6.70 -26.09 -27.27
N GLY A 376 5.50 -26.65 -27.06
CA GLY A 376 4.73 -27.36 -28.05
C GLY A 376 3.36 -26.70 -28.21
N PHE A 377 2.74 -26.80 -29.37
CA PHE A 377 1.49 -26.15 -29.69
C PHE A 377 0.51 -27.13 -30.31
N ALA A 378 -0.67 -27.24 -29.72
CA ALA A 378 -1.78 -28.04 -30.22
C ALA A 378 -3.00 -27.14 -30.40
N GLY A 379 -3.17 -26.60 -31.61
CA GLY A 379 -4.24 -25.64 -31.91
C GLY A 379 -4.08 -24.34 -31.13
N TYR A 380 -4.92 -24.13 -30.10
CA TYR A 380 -4.83 -22.96 -29.21
C TYR A 380 -4.10 -23.24 -27.90
N LEU A 381 -3.59 -24.45 -27.69
CA LEU A 381 -2.94 -24.81 -26.43
C LEU A 381 -1.43 -24.73 -26.59
N GLN A 382 -0.79 -23.97 -25.70
CA GLN A 382 0.64 -23.98 -25.46
C GLN A 382 0.95 -25.01 -24.37
N LEU A 383 1.87 -25.92 -24.71
CA LEU A 383 2.33 -27.04 -23.90
C LEU A 383 3.78 -26.80 -23.52
N SER A 384 4.13 -26.92 -22.24
CA SER A 384 5.54 -26.91 -21.82
C SER A 384 6.17 -28.29 -22.04
N VAL A 385 7.28 -28.35 -22.79
CA VAL A 385 7.98 -29.57 -23.20
C VAL A 385 9.26 -29.76 -22.38
N ASN A 386 9.14 -29.70 -21.04
CA ASN A 386 10.31 -29.85 -20.15
C ASN A 386 10.88 -31.29 -20.12
N GLN A 387 10.22 -32.27 -20.73
CA GLN A 387 10.76 -33.58 -21.06
C GLN A 387 10.22 -33.96 -22.44
N ILE A 388 11.04 -34.61 -23.27
CA ILE A 388 10.68 -35.12 -24.62
C ILE A 388 9.43 -36.03 -24.57
N THR A 389 9.08 -36.51 -23.38
CA THR A 389 7.77 -37.06 -23.06
C THR A 389 6.86 -35.90 -22.62
N LEU A 390 5.86 -35.49 -23.41
CA LEU A 390 4.89 -34.41 -23.13
C LEU A 390 3.96 -34.70 -21.91
N ASN A 391 4.53 -35.12 -20.79
CA ASN A 391 3.91 -35.23 -19.47
C ASN A 391 3.89 -33.83 -18.82
N SER A 392 3.26 -32.86 -19.48
CA SER A 392 3.43 -31.43 -19.14
C SER A 392 2.74 -31.04 -17.84
N ASN A 393 3.42 -30.23 -17.00
CA ASN A 393 2.87 -29.66 -15.76
C ASN A 393 2.20 -28.28 -15.94
N ARG A 394 2.14 -27.76 -17.17
CA ARG A 394 1.63 -26.41 -17.50
C ARG A 394 1.05 -26.41 -18.91
N SER A 395 -0.28 -26.42 -19.01
CA SER A 395 -1.03 -26.16 -20.23
C SER A 395 -1.61 -24.76 -20.13
N LEU A 396 -1.26 -23.90 -21.08
CA LEU A 396 -1.71 -22.51 -21.16
C LEU A 396 -2.44 -22.36 -22.49
N GLU A 397 -3.73 -21.98 -22.49
CA GLU A 397 -4.37 -21.58 -23.74
C GLU A 397 -3.82 -20.22 -24.21
N ILE A 398 -3.48 -20.16 -25.50
CA ILE A 398 -3.07 -18.95 -26.17
C ILE A 398 -4.28 -18.07 -26.43
N VAL A 399 -4.05 -16.77 -26.40
CA VAL A 399 -5.05 -15.81 -26.75
C VAL A 399 -5.21 -15.82 -28.26
N GLY A 400 -6.39 -16.19 -28.75
CA GLY A 400 -6.59 -16.34 -30.18
C GLY A 400 -8.01 -16.75 -30.59
N ARG A 401 -8.72 -17.45 -29.72
CA ARG A 401 -10.14 -17.71 -29.95
C ARG A 401 -10.95 -16.43 -29.89
N ASP A 402 -11.86 -16.25 -30.83
CA ASP A 402 -12.82 -15.14 -30.81
C ASP A 402 -13.65 -15.19 -29.52
N TYR A 403 -13.66 -14.08 -28.78
CA TYR A 403 -14.55 -13.79 -27.67
C TYR A 403 -15.06 -12.37 -27.80
N GLU A 404 -16.21 -12.08 -27.21
CA GLU A 404 -16.80 -10.73 -27.21
C GLU A 404 -16.68 -10.12 -25.80
N LEU A 405 -16.47 -8.82 -25.71
CA LEU A 405 -16.54 -8.12 -24.43
C LEU A 405 -18.00 -7.78 -24.10
N SER A 406 -18.40 -8.03 -22.86
CA SER A 406 -19.74 -7.66 -22.37
C SER A 406 -19.86 -6.15 -22.25
N GLU A 407 -20.97 -5.61 -22.75
CA GLU A 407 -21.25 -4.17 -22.71
C GLU A 407 -21.37 -3.67 -21.26
N GLY A 408 -20.52 -2.71 -20.86
CA GLY A 408 -20.58 -2.02 -19.57
C GLY A 408 -19.88 -2.69 -18.38
N ALA A 409 -19.30 -3.89 -18.56
CA ALA A 409 -18.54 -4.60 -17.53
C ALA A 409 -17.20 -5.14 -18.09
N SER A 410 -16.61 -4.44 -19.06
CA SER A 410 -15.29 -4.78 -19.61
C SER A 410 -14.14 -4.22 -18.78
N GLU A 411 -14.44 -3.42 -17.76
CA GLU A 411 -13.49 -2.92 -16.78
C GLU A 411 -14.15 -2.84 -15.41
N ALA A 412 -13.35 -2.96 -14.36
CA ALA A 412 -13.77 -2.72 -13.00
C ALA A 412 -12.66 -1.94 -12.28
N THR A 413 -13.05 -1.02 -11.41
CA THR A 413 -12.14 -0.17 -10.65
C THR A 413 -12.33 -0.41 -9.18
N GLY A 414 -11.24 -0.74 -8.49
CA GLY A 414 -11.16 -0.77 -7.04
C GLY A 414 -10.09 0.19 -6.53
N GLU A 415 -10.04 0.41 -5.23
CA GLU A 415 -9.16 1.37 -4.57
C GLU A 415 -8.45 0.71 -3.40
N ILE A 416 -7.14 0.92 -3.28
CA ILE A 416 -6.39 0.63 -2.04
C ILE A 416 -6.36 1.92 -1.25
N LEU A 417 -6.94 1.90 -0.06
CA LEU A 417 -6.93 3.03 0.85
C LEU A 417 -5.57 3.05 1.55
N GLY A 418 -4.83 4.14 1.35
CA GLY A 418 -3.45 4.29 1.81
C GLY A 418 -3.36 4.69 3.28
N GLN A 419 -2.16 4.63 3.84
CA GLN A 419 -1.88 5.18 5.18
C GLN A 419 -2.05 6.72 5.16
N PRO A 420 -2.79 7.32 6.11
CA PRO A 420 -3.27 8.69 5.99
C PRO A 420 -2.12 9.69 5.85
N ILE A 421 -2.19 10.50 4.77
CA ILE A 421 -1.10 11.34 4.20
C ILE A 421 -0.40 12.25 5.23
N ASP A 422 -1.11 12.64 6.29
CA ASP A 422 -0.56 13.13 7.55
C ASP A 422 -1.62 12.85 8.63
N PRO A 423 -1.27 12.27 9.80
CA PRO A 423 -2.25 12.07 10.87
C PRO A 423 -2.84 13.43 11.29
N PRO A 424 -4.16 13.54 11.45
CA PRO A 424 -4.79 14.78 11.88
C PRO A 424 -4.13 15.37 13.13
N ILE A 425 -3.73 16.64 13.06
CA ILE A 425 -3.13 17.34 14.20
C ILE A 425 -4.26 17.97 15.01
N VAL A 426 -4.45 17.48 16.22
CA VAL A 426 -5.47 17.97 17.15
C VAL A 426 -4.83 18.92 18.16
N THR A 427 -5.31 20.17 18.18
CA THR A 427 -4.82 21.21 19.09
C THR A 427 -5.98 21.82 19.90
N PRO A 428 -6.04 21.57 21.22
CA PRO A 428 -6.97 22.24 22.11
C PRO A 428 -6.72 23.75 22.20
N ASN A 429 -7.79 24.55 22.26
CA ASN A 429 -7.79 26.00 22.51
C ASN A 429 -6.89 26.83 21.57
N ALA A 430 -6.54 26.31 20.40
CA ALA A 430 -5.50 26.87 19.52
C ALA A 430 -5.76 28.31 19.03
N ALA A 431 -7.04 28.69 18.89
CA ALA A 431 -7.46 29.96 18.29
C ALA A 431 -7.86 31.05 19.31
N LEU A 432 -7.68 30.80 20.61
CA LEU A 432 -8.14 31.72 21.65
C LEU A 432 -7.05 32.73 22.01
N PRO A 433 -7.31 34.04 21.90
CA PRO A 433 -6.35 35.06 22.29
C PRO A 433 -6.26 35.16 23.81
N ASP A 434 -5.03 35.21 24.33
CA ASP A 434 -4.80 35.52 25.73
C ASP A 434 -5.06 36.99 26.05
N ALA A 435 -5.32 37.26 27.33
CA ALA A 435 -5.33 38.61 27.84
C ALA A 435 -3.92 39.22 27.85
N PHE A 436 -3.83 40.55 27.78
CA PHE A 436 -2.55 41.23 27.93
C PHE A 436 -1.98 41.03 29.33
N ASP A 437 -0.67 40.79 29.39
CA ASP A 437 0.07 40.72 30.65
C ASP A 437 -0.17 41.98 31.52
N LEU A 438 -0.34 41.75 32.82
CA LEU A 438 -0.36 42.79 33.84
C LEU A 438 1.04 43.37 34.05
N SER A 439 1.11 44.56 34.64
CA SER A 439 2.38 45.26 34.93
C SER A 439 3.29 44.57 35.96
N ARG A 440 2.95 43.35 36.39
CA ARG A 440 3.62 42.57 37.44
C ARG A 440 4.45 41.42 36.88
N GLY A 441 4.55 41.29 35.56
CA GLY A 441 5.32 40.24 34.88
C GLY A 441 4.48 39.44 33.88
N PRO A 442 5.09 38.46 33.20
CA PRO A 442 4.38 37.60 32.26
C PRO A 442 3.28 36.81 32.98
N GLN A 443 2.18 36.53 32.27
CA GLN A 443 1.13 35.67 32.80
C GLN A 443 1.67 34.27 33.17
N PRO A 444 1.18 33.64 34.25
CA PRO A 444 1.59 32.29 34.64
C PRO A 444 1.17 31.19 33.65
N THR A 445 0.07 31.40 32.91
CA THR A 445 -0.49 30.44 31.95
C THR A 445 -1.20 31.17 30.80
N SER A 446 -1.50 30.43 29.74
CA SER A 446 -2.20 30.85 28.51
C SER A 446 -3.34 29.89 28.18
N TRP A 447 -4.18 30.20 27.20
CA TRP A 447 -5.15 29.26 26.63
C TRP A 447 -4.52 27.94 26.18
N GLN A 448 -3.30 28.04 25.63
CA GLN A 448 -2.48 26.92 25.20
C GLN A 448 -1.61 26.33 26.31
N GLN A 449 -1.71 26.81 27.56
CA GLN A 449 -0.98 26.31 28.74
C GLN A 449 -1.87 25.97 29.95
N GLN A 450 -3.19 26.18 29.90
CA GLN A 450 -4.15 25.82 30.95
C GLN A 450 -5.00 24.59 30.58
N ALA A 451 -5.63 23.94 31.56
CA ALA A 451 -6.58 22.84 31.35
C ALA A 451 -7.90 22.97 32.14
N SER A 452 -8.14 24.13 32.75
CA SER A 452 -9.36 24.45 33.50
C SER A 452 -10.62 24.50 32.63
N THR A 453 -10.46 24.73 31.32
CA THR A 453 -11.57 24.74 30.37
C THR A 453 -11.09 24.40 28.95
N LEU A 454 -11.97 23.76 28.18
CA LEU A 454 -11.79 23.50 26.75
C LEU A 454 -12.92 24.20 25.99
N GLN A 455 -12.58 25.27 25.28
CA GLN A 455 -13.53 26.07 24.50
C GLN A 455 -13.44 25.82 23.01
N GLY A 456 -12.36 25.19 22.54
CA GLY A 456 -12.31 24.71 21.17
C GLY A 456 -11.30 23.59 20.93
N ILE A 457 -11.58 22.77 19.94
CA ILE A 457 -10.64 21.77 19.40
C ILE A 457 -10.43 22.11 17.93
N SER A 458 -9.19 22.40 17.56
CA SER A 458 -8.79 22.57 16.16
C SER A 458 -8.22 21.25 15.65
N ILE A 459 -8.79 20.72 14.56
CA ILE A 459 -8.34 19.51 13.88
C ILE A 459 -7.81 19.94 12.52
N GLN A 460 -6.49 19.89 12.32
CA GLN A 460 -5.89 20.07 11.01
C GLN A 460 -5.85 18.71 10.30
N LEU A 461 -6.51 18.61 9.15
CA LEU A 461 -6.60 17.39 8.37
C LEU A 461 -5.37 17.22 7.47
N GLY A 462 -5.00 15.97 7.19
CA GLY A 462 -3.94 15.64 6.22
C GLY A 462 -4.36 15.89 4.76
N ALA A 463 -5.68 15.83 4.49
CA ALA A 463 -6.26 16.16 3.19
C ALA A 463 -7.60 16.89 3.37
N PRO A 464 -7.97 17.80 2.43
CA PRO A 464 -9.20 18.58 2.55
C PRO A 464 -10.46 17.75 2.29
N ILE A 465 -11.55 18.05 3.02
CA ILE A 465 -12.88 17.45 2.84
C ILE A 465 -13.90 18.50 2.39
N ASP A 466 -14.96 18.07 1.73
CA ASP A 466 -16.01 18.97 1.19
C ASP A 466 -17.08 19.33 2.24
N GLU A 467 -17.40 18.42 3.15
CA GLU A 467 -18.38 18.61 4.23
C GLU A 467 -18.01 17.81 5.48
N ILE A 468 -18.59 18.15 6.64
CA ILE A 468 -18.30 17.47 7.92
C ILE A 468 -19.24 16.26 8.10
N PRO A 469 -18.73 15.02 8.12
CA PRO A 469 -19.53 13.83 8.41
C PRO A 469 -19.73 13.68 9.92
N LEU A 470 -20.90 14.12 10.43
CA LEU A 470 -21.19 14.23 11.87
C LEU A 470 -21.19 12.89 12.62
N ASP A 471 -21.45 11.79 11.93
CA ASP A 471 -21.42 10.42 12.48
C ASP A 471 -20.00 9.85 12.61
N GLN A 472 -19.00 10.54 12.07
CA GLN A 472 -17.59 10.15 12.07
C GLN A 472 -16.75 10.97 13.04
N ILE A 473 -17.35 11.82 13.89
CA ILE A 473 -16.65 12.58 14.94
C ILE A 473 -17.33 12.29 16.27
N ALA A 474 -16.65 11.56 17.15
CA ALA A 474 -17.16 11.26 18.48
C ALA A 474 -16.24 11.81 19.57
N LEU A 475 -16.83 12.44 20.58
CA LEU A 475 -16.12 12.90 21.78
C LEU A 475 -16.67 12.16 22.99
N THR A 476 -15.80 11.55 23.78
CA THR A 476 -16.16 10.75 24.96
C THR A 476 -15.42 11.27 26.19
N ASN A 477 -16.14 11.56 27.27
CA ASN A 477 -15.56 11.86 28.58
C ASN A 477 -15.25 10.55 29.32
N LEU A 478 -13.99 10.30 29.61
CA LEU A 478 -13.50 9.15 30.39
C LEU A 478 -13.53 9.40 31.91
N GLY A 479 -13.86 10.63 32.32
CA GLY A 479 -14.06 11.09 33.69
C GLY A 479 -12.78 11.36 34.48
N VAL A 480 -12.96 11.57 35.79
CA VAL A 480 -11.90 11.91 36.77
C VAL A 480 -11.52 10.70 37.64
N ASN A 481 -10.30 10.68 38.19
CA ASN A 481 -9.80 9.69 39.16
C ASN A 481 -9.81 8.20 38.71
N ALA A 482 -9.65 7.91 37.41
CA ALA A 482 -9.49 6.56 36.84
C ALA A 482 -10.59 5.50 37.13
N SER A 483 -11.76 5.90 37.66
CA SER A 483 -12.84 4.98 38.03
C SER A 483 -14.22 5.37 37.48
N ALA A 484 -14.31 6.40 36.65
CA ALA A 484 -15.56 6.83 36.05
C ALA A 484 -15.95 5.95 34.85
N THR A 485 -17.25 5.75 34.64
CA THR A 485 -17.78 5.12 33.43
C THR A 485 -17.72 6.12 32.28
N PRO A 486 -17.18 5.76 31.10
CA PRO A 486 -17.15 6.67 29.94
C PRO A 486 -18.54 7.17 29.55
N GLU A 487 -18.66 8.47 29.27
CA GLU A 487 -19.89 9.14 28.87
C GLU A 487 -19.69 9.85 27.52
N SER A 488 -20.52 9.54 26.53
CA SER A 488 -20.45 10.20 25.22
C SER A 488 -20.95 11.64 25.31
N VAL A 489 -20.17 12.58 24.76
CA VAL A 489 -20.57 13.98 24.59
C VAL A 489 -21.31 14.11 23.27
N THR A 490 -22.51 14.66 23.31
CA THR A 490 -23.27 14.95 22.08
C THR A 490 -22.75 16.25 21.48
N LEU A 491 -22.25 16.17 20.23
CA LEU A 491 -21.83 17.35 19.46
C LEU A 491 -22.97 17.79 18.55
N ASP A 492 -23.35 19.07 18.63
CA ASP A 492 -24.34 19.69 17.74
C ASP A 492 -23.66 20.22 16.48
N ALA A 493 -24.32 20.10 15.32
CA ALA A 493 -23.79 20.60 14.04
C ALA A 493 -23.39 22.09 14.07
N SER A 494 -24.03 22.89 14.93
CA SER A 494 -23.68 24.31 15.10
C SER A 494 -22.37 24.56 15.84
N GLN A 495 -21.82 23.54 16.52
CA GLN A 495 -20.53 23.61 17.21
C GLN A 495 -19.37 23.31 16.27
N LEU A 496 -19.61 22.72 15.09
CA LEU A 496 -18.58 22.37 14.13
C LEU A 496 -18.54 23.37 12.98
N THR A 497 -17.34 23.78 12.60
CA THR A 497 -17.12 24.60 11.40
C THR A 497 -15.96 24.03 10.58
N LEU A 498 -16.09 24.11 9.26
CA LEU A 498 -15.08 23.68 8.30
C LEU A 498 -14.46 24.93 7.66
N SER A 499 -13.13 24.94 7.53
CA SER A 499 -12.42 26.00 6.81
C SER A 499 -12.84 26.06 5.34
N ALA A 500 -12.70 27.23 4.71
CA ALA A 500 -13.02 27.37 3.29
C ALA A 500 -12.15 26.51 2.35
N SER A 501 -10.98 26.08 2.84
CA SER A 501 -10.05 25.17 2.17
C SER A 501 -10.36 23.70 2.42
N GLY A 502 -11.31 23.37 3.31
CA GLY A 502 -11.66 21.99 3.66
C GLY A 502 -10.65 21.27 4.55
N ASP A 503 -9.56 21.92 4.94
CA ASP A 503 -8.40 21.31 5.61
C ASP A 503 -8.41 21.42 7.14
N ARG A 504 -9.38 22.13 7.72
CA ARG A 504 -9.46 22.35 9.17
C ARG A 504 -10.88 22.32 9.68
N ILE A 505 -11.11 21.50 10.70
CA ILE A 505 -12.37 21.45 11.46
C ILE A 505 -12.14 22.14 12.80
N GLU A 506 -13.03 23.05 13.17
CA GLU A 506 -13.08 23.62 14.52
C GLU A 506 -14.34 23.15 15.23
N ILE A 507 -14.15 22.50 16.39
CA ILE A 507 -15.22 22.20 17.34
C ILE A 507 -15.20 23.28 18.40
N SER A 508 -16.32 23.97 18.61
CA SER A 508 -16.45 25.09 19.57
C SER A 508 -17.38 24.73 20.72
N PHE A 509 -16.94 25.00 21.95
CA PHE A 509 -17.69 24.77 23.17
C PHE A 509 -17.94 26.10 23.91
N GLN A 510 -19.11 26.25 24.50
CA GLN A 510 -19.38 27.32 25.46
C GLN A 510 -18.81 26.97 26.84
N PRO A 511 -18.51 27.97 27.69
CA PRO A 511 -18.10 27.74 29.06
C PRO A 511 -19.12 26.87 29.80
N GLY A 512 -18.67 25.71 30.30
CA GLY A 512 -19.49 24.75 31.04
C GLY A 512 -20.16 23.65 30.22
N ASP A 513 -19.99 23.63 28.89
CA ASP A 513 -20.51 22.55 28.02
C ASP A 513 -19.83 21.19 28.32
N LEU A 514 -18.60 21.23 28.82
CA LEU A 514 -17.79 20.07 29.14
C LEU A 514 -17.62 19.95 30.66
N ALA A 515 -17.89 18.75 31.18
CA ALA A 515 -17.65 18.38 32.56
C ALA A 515 -16.16 18.07 32.81
N ASP A 516 -15.73 18.05 34.07
CA ASP A 516 -14.36 17.66 34.39
C ASP A 516 -14.11 16.20 33.99
N GLY A 517 -12.97 15.95 33.35
CA GLY A 517 -12.54 14.62 32.95
C GLY A 517 -11.53 14.62 31.80
N ARG A 518 -10.95 13.43 31.62
CA ARG A 518 -10.08 13.13 30.48
C ARG A 518 -10.94 12.80 29.26
N TYR A 519 -10.64 13.35 28.10
CA TYR A 519 -11.44 13.15 26.90
C TYR A 519 -10.78 12.20 25.90
N GLN A 520 -11.61 11.54 25.10
CA GLN A 520 -11.23 10.77 23.92
C GLN A 520 -11.96 11.36 22.71
N LEU A 521 -11.21 11.63 21.63
CA LEU A 521 -11.73 12.05 20.34
C LEU A 521 -11.50 10.93 19.33
N ASP A 522 -12.57 10.45 18.71
CA ASP A 522 -12.54 9.46 17.65
C ASP A 522 -12.91 10.12 16.32
N LEU A 523 -12.06 9.98 15.31
CA LEU A 523 -12.29 10.43 13.94
C LEU A 523 -12.41 9.21 13.04
N GLY A 524 -13.50 9.10 12.31
CA GLY A 524 -13.74 8.02 11.37
C GLY A 524 -13.12 8.26 9.99
N PRO A 525 -13.18 7.25 9.11
CA PRO A 525 -12.44 7.23 7.86
C PRO A 525 -12.79 8.38 6.91
N ASP A 526 -14.05 8.82 6.88
CA ASP A 526 -14.50 9.92 6.02
C ASP A 526 -13.95 11.30 6.49
N VAL A 527 -13.41 11.39 7.71
CA VAL A 527 -12.74 12.60 8.23
C VAL A 527 -11.23 12.52 8.05
N THR A 528 -10.65 11.34 8.27
CA THR A 528 -9.21 11.12 8.19
C THR A 528 -8.72 10.92 6.76
N ASN A 529 -9.62 10.63 5.81
CA ASN A 529 -9.30 10.12 4.47
C ASN A 529 -8.35 8.91 4.57
N GLY A 530 -8.73 7.93 5.40
CA GLY A 530 -7.93 6.76 5.73
C GLY A 530 -8.46 6.01 6.96
N PRO A 531 -7.64 5.27 7.72
CA PRO A 531 -8.10 4.54 8.90
C PRO A 531 -8.60 5.49 10.00
N PRO A 532 -9.49 4.99 10.90
CA PRO A 532 -10.00 5.77 12.01
C PRO A 532 -8.89 6.14 13.01
N LEU A 533 -8.94 7.36 13.54
CA LEU A 533 -8.01 7.88 14.54
C LEU A 533 -8.70 7.96 15.90
N GLU A 534 -8.16 7.26 16.91
CA GLU A 534 -8.53 7.40 18.32
C GLU A 534 -7.46 8.22 19.07
N LEU A 535 -7.84 9.37 19.62
CA LEU A 535 -6.97 10.23 20.43
C LEU A 535 -7.50 10.34 21.86
N ARG A 536 -6.77 9.75 22.82
CA ARG A 536 -7.06 9.89 24.25
C ARG A 536 -6.19 10.98 24.87
N GLY A 537 -6.78 11.79 25.73
CA GLY A 537 -6.09 12.86 26.46
C GLY A 537 -4.79 12.40 27.12
N ASP A 538 -3.69 13.09 26.90
CA ASP A 538 -2.42 12.85 27.57
C ASP A 538 -1.67 14.17 27.77
N VAL A 539 -0.44 14.09 28.28
CA VAL A 539 0.42 15.28 28.48
C VAL A 539 0.78 16.02 27.19
N GLY A 540 0.84 15.31 26.07
CA GLY A 540 1.22 15.87 24.78
C GLY A 540 0.06 16.59 24.12
N ASN A 541 -1.08 15.90 23.98
CA ASN A 541 -2.25 16.41 23.27
C ASN A 541 -3.22 17.22 24.16
N GLN A 542 -3.10 17.13 25.48
CA GLN A 542 -3.82 17.95 26.47
C GLN A 542 -5.35 17.93 26.34
N LEU A 543 -5.88 16.81 25.85
CA LEU A 543 -7.33 16.65 25.66
C LEU A 543 -8.01 16.26 26.97
N PHE A 544 -8.06 17.18 27.93
CA PHE A 544 -8.78 17.04 29.19
C PHE A 544 -9.32 18.38 29.68
N VAL A 545 -10.34 18.33 30.54
CA VAL A 545 -10.86 19.47 31.29
C VAL A 545 -10.74 19.13 32.77
N LEU A 546 -10.08 19.97 33.55
CA LEU A 546 -10.03 19.84 35.00
C LEU A 546 -10.10 21.24 35.61
N ARG A 547 -11.30 21.65 35.99
CA ARG A 547 -11.55 23.01 36.50
C ARG A 547 -10.66 23.33 37.70
N GLY A 548 -9.84 24.36 37.55
CA GLY A 548 -8.87 24.79 38.56
C GLY A 548 -7.44 24.28 38.31
N ASP A 549 -7.20 23.40 37.34
CA ASP A 549 -5.86 23.02 36.89
C ASP A 549 -5.37 24.05 35.83
N PHE A 550 -4.46 24.93 36.24
CA PHE A 550 -3.92 25.99 35.42
C PHE A 550 -2.49 25.72 34.97
N ASP A 551 -1.74 24.92 35.72
CA ASP A 551 -0.34 24.57 35.45
C ASP A 551 -0.18 23.28 34.63
N ARG A 552 -1.30 22.58 34.38
CA ARG A 552 -1.43 21.35 33.58
C ARG A 552 -0.74 20.13 34.13
N ASN A 553 -0.58 20.08 35.43
CA ASN A 553 -0.02 18.90 36.05
C ASN A 553 -1.04 17.75 36.18
N GLY A 554 -2.32 17.96 35.82
CA GLY A 554 -3.39 16.96 35.90
C GLY A 554 -4.03 16.83 37.28
N HIS A 555 -3.68 17.72 38.22
CA HIS A 555 -4.19 17.80 39.58
C HIS A 555 -4.53 19.24 39.94
N VAL A 556 -5.60 19.42 40.71
CA VAL A 556 -5.91 20.73 41.31
C VAL A 556 -5.27 20.80 42.69
N ASP A 557 -4.23 21.63 42.85
CA ASP A 557 -3.50 21.80 44.11
C ASP A 557 -3.07 23.26 44.39
N ALA A 558 -2.23 23.46 45.41
CA ALA A 558 -1.81 24.81 45.82
C ALA A 558 -1.06 25.59 44.71
N ARG A 559 -0.46 24.94 43.72
CA ARG A 559 0.28 25.61 42.62
C ARG A 559 -0.66 26.33 41.67
N ASP A 560 -1.86 25.82 41.49
CA ASP A 560 -2.87 26.43 40.62
C ASP A 560 -3.31 27.83 41.09
N SER A 561 -3.18 28.07 42.40
CA SER A 561 -3.49 29.38 42.99
C SER A 561 -2.66 30.51 42.38
N ASP A 562 -1.47 30.23 41.85
CA ASP A 562 -0.55 31.20 41.25
C ASP A 562 -1.22 32.00 40.12
N THR A 563 -2.01 31.31 39.30
CA THR A 563 -2.71 31.91 38.17
C THR A 563 -3.83 32.84 38.64
N LEU A 564 -4.63 32.41 39.62
CA LEU A 564 -5.68 33.26 40.20
C LEU A 564 -5.09 34.46 40.93
N ALA A 565 -3.99 34.26 41.65
CA ALA A 565 -3.28 35.30 42.38
C ALA A 565 -2.75 36.42 41.48
N TYR A 566 -2.30 36.08 40.27
CA TYR A 566 -1.89 37.03 39.26
C TYR A 566 -3.04 37.94 38.82
N TRP A 567 -4.22 37.37 38.56
CA TRP A 567 -5.40 38.10 38.06
C TRP A 567 -6.25 38.76 39.15
N TYR A 568 -6.04 38.41 40.43
CA TYR A 568 -6.87 38.87 41.56
C TYR A 568 -6.89 40.40 41.76
N ALA A 569 -8.04 40.92 42.20
CA ALA A 569 -8.30 42.32 42.56
C ALA A 569 -8.16 43.37 41.44
N GLN A 570 -8.05 42.96 40.17
CA GLN A 570 -8.09 43.88 39.03
C GLN A 570 -9.53 44.35 38.77
N THR A 571 -9.76 45.66 38.76
CA THR A 571 -11.12 46.25 38.63
C THR A 571 -11.44 46.75 37.21
N ILE A 572 -10.48 46.73 36.29
CA ILE A 572 -10.55 47.45 35.00
C ILE A 572 -10.41 46.57 33.74
N PHE A 573 -10.24 45.26 33.88
CA PHE A 573 -10.19 44.31 32.76
C PHE A 573 -11.18 43.17 32.98
N GLN A 574 -11.82 42.71 31.90
CA GLN A 574 -12.56 41.46 31.91
C GLN A 574 -11.55 40.34 32.17
N ALA A 575 -11.75 39.55 33.21
CA ALA A 575 -10.88 38.43 33.51
C ALA A 575 -10.85 37.45 32.33
N PRO A 576 -9.71 36.79 32.04
CA PRO A 576 -9.71 35.70 31.09
C PRO A 576 -10.72 34.63 31.53
N SER A 577 -11.55 34.12 30.61
CA SER A 577 -12.63 33.21 30.99
C SER A 577 -12.13 31.87 31.54
N TYR A 578 -10.86 31.51 31.34
CA TYR A 578 -10.30 30.31 31.94
C TYR A 578 -10.08 30.45 33.46
N VAL A 579 -9.88 31.66 33.99
CA VAL A 579 -9.72 31.92 35.44
C VAL A 579 -10.99 32.37 36.14
N ASP A 580 -12.03 32.76 35.40
CA ASP A 580 -13.37 33.10 35.89
C ASP A 580 -14.16 31.81 36.14
N LEU A 581 -13.86 31.14 37.25
CA LEU A 581 -14.34 29.80 37.58
C LEU A 581 -15.83 29.77 37.94
N ASP A 582 -16.38 30.89 38.42
CA ASP A 582 -17.80 31.03 38.77
C ASP A 582 -18.65 31.76 37.71
N GLY A 583 -18.01 32.30 36.66
CA GLY A 583 -18.67 32.97 35.54
C GLY A 583 -19.17 34.38 35.87
N SER A 584 -18.72 34.98 36.97
CA SER A 584 -19.09 36.33 37.40
C SER A 584 -18.44 37.44 36.55
N ARG A 585 -17.47 37.08 35.67
CA ARG A 585 -16.62 37.98 34.86
C ARG A 585 -15.63 38.80 35.67
N ARG A 586 -15.40 38.43 36.93
CA ARG A 586 -14.45 39.08 37.84
C ARG A 586 -13.65 37.98 38.52
N ILE A 587 -12.41 38.29 38.91
CA ILE A 587 -11.65 37.40 39.79
C ILE A 587 -11.86 37.89 41.22
N ASP A 588 -12.67 37.15 41.99
CA ASP A 588 -13.01 37.47 43.37
C ASP A 588 -13.10 36.23 44.28
N GLU A 589 -13.69 36.39 45.47
CA GLU A 589 -13.80 35.31 46.45
C GLU A 589 -14.65 34.13 45.94
N GLY A 590 -15.54 34.35 44.96
CA GLY A 590 -16.33 33.30 44.31
C GLY A 590 -15.44 32.28 43.58
N ASP A 591 -14.47 32.74 42.80
CA ASP A 591 -13.52 31.86 42.10
C ASP A 591 -12.63 31.08 43.06
N LEU A 592 -12.21 31.71 44.16
CA LEU A 592 -11.41 31.06 45.20
C LEU A 592 -12.18 29.94 45.88
N GLU A 593 -13.49 30.09 46.04
CA GLU A 593 -14.37 29.04 46.57
C GLU A 593 -14.54 27.89 45.58
N VAL A 594 -14.64 28.16 44.27
CA VAL A 594 -14.67 27.11 43.25
C VAL A 594 -13.36 26.32 43.23
N LEU A 595 -12.21 27.00 43.27
CA LEU A 595 -10.91 26.33 43.38
C LEU A 595 -10.84 25.46 44.64
N ARG A 596 -11.28 26.00 45.79
CA ARG A 596 -11.31 25.29 47.07
C ARG A 596 -12.13 24.00 47.02
N GLN A 597 -13.21 23.99 46.24
CA GLN A 597 -14.05 22.81 46.05
C GLN A 597 -13.43 21.75 45.13
N GLN A 598 -12.55 22.15 44.21
CA GLN A 598 -11.92 21.26 43.23
C GLN A 598 -10.60 20.64 43.71
N ILE A 599 -10.11 21.05 44.88
CA ILE A 599 -8.87 20.53 45.48
C ILE A 599 -8.84 19.00 45.49
N GLY A 600 -7.73 18.44 45.01
CA GLY A 600 -7.50 16.99 44.99
C GLY A 600 -8.25 16.26 43.88
N ALA A 601 -9.03 16.97 43.06
CA ALA A 601 -9.49 16.44 41.78
C ALA A 601 -8.28 16.18 40.89
N SER A 602 -8.33 15.07 40.15
CA SER A 602 -7.25 14.66 39.27
C SER A 602 -7.74 13.91 38.05
N VAL A 603 -7.00 14.06 36.96
CA VAL A 603 -7.14 13.25 35.76
C VAL A 603 -5.92 12.35 35.61
N VAL A 604 -6.14 11.07 35.32
CA VAL A 604 -5.03 10.13 35.13
C VAL A 604 -4.53 10.24 33.70
N LEU A 605 -3.40 10.92 33.56
CA LEU A 605 -2.70 11.12 32.30
C LEU A 605 -1.48 10.17 32.24
N PRO A 606 -1.28 9.46 31.12
CA PRO A 606 -0.10 8.63 30.92
C PRO A 606 1.19 9.46 31.03
N ALA A 607 2.26 8.85 31.57
CA ALA A 607 3.60 9.44 31.69
C ALA A 607 3.77 10.62 32.66
N LEU A 608 2.73 11.05 33.37
CA LEU A 608 2.89 11.92 34.56
C LEU A 608 3.17 11.08 35.80
N SER A 609 4.23 11.43 36.51
CA SER A 609 4.51 10.91 37.85
C SER A 609 3.66 11.64 38.89
N ASP A 610 3.04 10.86 39.78
CA ASP A 610 2.17 11.24 40.92
C ASP A 610 2.68 12.49 41.68
N PRO A 611 1.77 13.37 42.16
CA PRO A 611 2.05 14.76 42.49
C PRO A 611 2.87 14.90 43.77
N GLN A 612 3.60 16.01 43.82
CA GLN A 612 4.32 16.49 44.99
C GLN A 612 3.36 16.66 46.19
N PRO A 613 3.36 15.73 47.17
CA PRO A 613 2.32 15.68 48.21
C PRO A 613 2.25 16.94 49.05
N GLU A 614 3.32 17.72 49.10
CA GLU A 614 3.41 18.98 49.82
C GLU A 614 2.43 20.06 49.33
N PHE A 615 1.99 20.02 48.07
CA PHE A 615 1.05 21.02 47.51
C PHE A 615 -0.41 20.60 47.64
N ASN A 616 -0.69 19.32 47.86
CA ASN A 616 -2.05 18.77 47.98
C ASN A 616 -2.50 18.63 49.46
N THR A 617 -1.93 19.42 50.37
CA THR A 617 -2.35 19.42 51.78
C THR A 617 -3.31 20.57 52.06
N PRO A 618 -4.30 20.39 52.96
CA PRO A 618 -5.22 21.47 53.35
C PRO A 618 -4.49 22.74 53.81
N GLN A 619 -3.37 22.57 54.53
CA GLN A 619 -2.57 23.69 55.01
C GLN A 619 -1.84 24.43 53.88
N ALA A 620 -1.30 23.72 52.88
CA ALA A 620 -0.66 24.35 51.74
C ALA A 620 -1.64 25.20 50.93
N ILE A 621 -2.92 24.79 50.90
CA ILE A 621 -3.96 25.44 50.12
C ILE A 621 -4.62 26.58 50.87
N ASP A 622 -4.87 26.43 52.18
CA ASP A 622 -5.29 27.56 53.01
C ASP A 622 -4.24 28.68 52.99
N SER A 623 -2.94 28.32 53.02
CA SER A 623 -1.84 29.27 52.80
C SER A 623 -1.89 29.89 51.40
N ALA A 624 -2.05 29.09 50.35
CA ALA A 624 -2.18 29.58 48.97
C ALA A 624 -3.31 30.62 48.82
N ILE A 625 -4.53 30.27 49.24
CA ILE A 625 -5.69 31.15 49.15
C ILE A 625 -5.52 32.38 50.07
N SER A 626 -5.02 32.21 51.30
CA SER A 626 -4.80 33.34 52.21
C SER A 626 -3.85 34.36 51.61
N THR A 627 -2.75 33.91 51.00
CA THR A 627 -1.78 34.82 50.38
C THR A 627 -2.35 35.62 49.21
N ILE A 628 -3.36 35.11 48.50
CA ILE A 628 -4.10 35.87 47.47
C ILE A 628 -4.81 37.08 48.09
N LEU A 629 -5.49 36.87 49.22
CA LEU A 629 -6.26 37.90 49.92
C LEU A 629 -5.36 38.87 50.70
N ASP A 630 -4.33 38.35 51.36
CA ASP A 630 -3.30 39.10 52.08
C ASP A 630 -1.91 38.53 51.78
N PRO A 631 -1.14 39.14 50.86
CA PRO A 631 0.18 38.66 50.46
C PRO A 631 1.19 38.57 51.62
N LEU A 632 0.95 39.26 52.74
CA LEU A 632 1.86 39.29 53.89
C LEU A 632 1.71 38.06 54.81
N ASP A 633 0.56 37.36 54.77
CA ASP A 633 0.26 36.18 55.58
C ASP A 633 0.67 34.88 54.86
N VAL A 634 1.99 34.72 54.69
CA VAL A 634 2.60 33.61 53.93
C VAL A 634 2.19 32.25 54.47
N ASN A 635 2.05 32.11 55.79
CA ASN A 635 1.70 30.84 56.42
C ASN A 635 0.18 30.55 56.48
N GLY A 636 -0.66 31.54 56.14
CA GLY A 636 -2.12 31.40 56.05
C GLY A 636 -2.85 31.31 57.39
N ASN A 637 -2.27 31.77 58.50
CA ASN A 637 -2.91 31.68 59.83
C ASN A 637 -3.76 32.92 60.18
N GLY A 638 -3.89 33.89 59.26
CA GLY A 638 -4.63 35.13 59.43
C GLY A 638 -3.88 36.21 60.23
N ARG A 639 -2.58 36.03 60.50
CA ARG A 639 -1.73 36.98 61.23
C ARG A 639 -0.37 37.12 60.57
N VAL A 640 0.06 38.36 60.37
CA VAL A 640 1.42 38.63 59.87
C VAL A 640 2.40 38.64 61.04
N THR A 641 3.38 37.75 60.99
CA THR A 641 4.36 37.51 62.06
C THR A 641 5.79 37.39 61.51
N PRO A 642 6.83 37.41 62.36
CA PRO A 642 8.20 37.13 61.91
C PRO A 642 8.37 35.75 61.24
N LEU A 643 7.47 34.79 61.52
CA LEU A 643 7.48 33.48 60.87
C LEU A 643 7.22 33.58 59.36
N ASP A 644 6.36 34.51 58.93
CA ASP A 644 6.06 34.74 57.51
C ASP A 644 7.29 35.21 56.74
N ALA A 645 8.04 36.17 57.31
CA ALA A 645 9.32 36.59 56.75
C ALA A 645 10.35 35.44 56.72
N LEU A 646 10.38 34.62 57.77
CA LEU A 646 11.28 33.48 57.85
C LEU A 646 10.94 32.38 56.84
N MET A 647 9.66 32.19 56.52
CA MET A 647 9.22 31.24 55.48
C MET A 647 9.70 31.68 54.10
N VAL A 648 9.64 32.97 53.77
CA VAL A 648 10.20 33.53 52.53
C VAL A 648 11.72 33.34 52.46
N ILE A 649 12.44 33.65 53.54
CA ILE A 649 13.90 33.43 53.63
C ILE A 649 14.23 31.94 53.49
N GLY A 650 13.48 31.08 54.18
CA GLY A 650 13.66 29.64 54.19
C GLY A 650 13.50 29.04 52.80
N ARG A 651 12.57 29.56 51.99
CA ARG A 651 12.43 29.19 50.59
C ARG A 651 13.61 29.64 49.74
N PHE A 652 14.01 30.91 49.88
CA PHE A 652 15.15 31.47 49.13
C PHE A 652 16.46 30.70 49.40
N VAL A 653 16.76 30.40 50.67
CA VAL A 653 17.97 29.66 51.08
C VAL A 653 18.01 28.24 50.52
N ARG A 654 16.85 27.61 50.31
CA ARG A 654 16.77 26.25 49.76
C ARG A 654 16.97 26.21 48.23
N GLN A 655 17.06 27.36 47.56
CA GLN A 655 17.22 27.46 46.10
C GLN A 655 16.33 26.47 45.33
N ILE A 656 15.05 26.39 45.72
CA ILE A 656 14.11 25.50 45.05
C ILE A 656 13.86 26.09 43.66
N GLU A 657 14.55 25.55 42.65
CA GLU A 657 14.27 25.82 41.23
C GLU A 657 12.89 25.20 40.92
N GLY A 658 11.95 26.02 40.45
CA GLY A 658 10.59 25.61 40.14
C GLY A 658 9.74 26.77 39.62
N PRO A 659 8.46 26.52 39.27
CA PRO A 659 7.50 27.57 38.91
C PRO A 659 7.42 28.66 39.99
N LEU A 660 7.08 29.89 39.58
CA LEU A 660 6.88 31.02 40.50
C LEU A 660 5.77 30.69 41.48
N ASP A 661 6.10 30.55 42.77
CA ASP A 661 5.11 30.29 43.83
C ASP A 661 4.74 31.59 44.52
N TRP A 662 3.53 32.07 44.20
CA TRP A 662 3.04 33.39 44.59
C TRP A 662 2.86 33.53 46.09
N ARG A 663 2.82 32.43 46.85
CA ARG A 663 2.77 32.49 48.31
C ARG A 663 3.96 33.21 48.91
N PHE A 664 5.08 33.24 48.19
CA PHE A 664 6.34 33.82 48.67
C PHE A 664 6.74 35.10 47.92
N ASP A 665 6.04 35.48 46.84
CA ASP A 665 6.16 36.79 46.16
C ASP A 665 5.21 37.80 46.82
N VAL A 666 5.56 38.16 48.05
CA VAL A 666 4.76 39.03 48.91
C VAL A 666 4.55 40.40 48.29
N ASN A 667 5.54 40.93 47.56
CA ASN A 667 5.44 42.27 46.96
C ASN A 667 4.84 42.26 45.54
N ARG A 668 4.48 41.08 45.01
CA ARG A 668 3.77 40.87 43.75
C ARG A 668 4.54 41.43 42.54
N ASN A 669 5.85 41.30 42.54
CA ASN A 669 6.71 41.80 41.44
C ASN A 669 7.04 40.74 40.39
N GLY A 670 6.51 39.52 40.53
CA GLY A 670 6.76 38.40 39.64
C GLY A 670 8.07 37.66 39.94
N SER A 671 8.67 37.86 41.11
CA SER A 671 9.91 37.17 41.52
C SER A 671 9.97 36.95 43.03
N VAL A 672 10.33 35.73 43.45
CA VAL A 672 10.58 35.43 44.87
C VAL A 672 12.04 35.75 45.22
N SER A 673 12.24 36.74 46.07
CA SER A 673 13.56 37.27 46.41
C SER A 673 13.69 37.61 47.90
N VAL A 674 14.90 38.00 48.31
CA VAL A 674 15.11 38.56 49.67
C VAL A 674 14.29 39.84 49.89
N SER A 675 13.94 40.56 48.81
CA SER A 675 13.09 41.76 48.89
C SER A 675 11.70 41.45 49.45
N ASP A 676 11.17 40.26 49.20
CA ASP A 676 9.86 39.81 49.70
C ASP A 676 9.87 39.59 51.21
N ALA A 677 10.93 38.99 51.73
CA ALA A 677 11.13 38.87 53.18
C ALA A 677 11.31 40.24 53.82
N ILE A 678 12.06 41.14 53.18
CA ILE A 678 12.24 42.53 53.63
C ILE A 678 10.90 43.27 53.64
N PHE A 679 10.00 42.97 52.70
CA PHE A 679 8.66 43.58 52.63
C PHE A 679 7.83 43.24 53.88
N VAL A 680 7.82 41.97 54.29
CA VAL A 680 7.18 41.52 55.54
C VAL A 680 7.84 42.16 56.77
N ILE A 681 9.18 42.18 56.82
CA ILE A 681 9.95 42.76 57.94
C ILE A 681 9.65 44.26 58.08
N ASN A 682 9.60 44.99 56.97
CA ASN A 682 9.30 46.43 56.96
C ASN A 682 7.87 46.69 57.44
N TYR A 683 6.90 45.87 57.01
CA TYR A 683 5.52 45.95 57.49
C TYR A 683 5.46 45.75 59.01
N LEU A 684 6.06 44.68 59.54
CA LEU A 684 6.15 44.43 60.97
C LEU A 684 6.80 45.61 61.70
N SER A 685 7.96 46.08 61.22
CA SER A 685 8.67 47.21 61.81
C SER A 685 7.82 48.49 61.82
N SER A 686 7.02 48.74 60.78
CA SER A 686 6.14 49.92 60.70
C SER A 686 5.00 49.89 61.73
N ILE A 687 4.49 48.71 62.06
CA ILE A 687 3.46 48.52 63.09
C ILE A 687 4.05 48.68 64.49
N TYR A 688 5.25 48.13 64.74
CA TYR A 688 5.94 48.24 66.03
C TYR A 688 6.63 49.59 66.27
N ALA A 689 6.78 50.44 65.24
CA ALA A 689 7.36 51.78 65.35
C ALA A 689 6.35 52.90 65.68
N SER A 690 5.04 52.59 65.82
CA SER A 690 4.04 53.59 66.20
C SER A 690 4.21 54.04 67.67
N PRO A 691 4.34 55.34 67.96
CA PRO A 691 4.48 55.85 69.32
C PRO A 691 3.11 55.84 70.02
N GLY A 692 2.80 54.78 70.77
CA GLY A 692 1.64 54.80 71.68
C GLY A 692 0.98 53.46 72.06
N GLY A 693 1.44 52.30 71.62
CA GLY A 693 0.87 50.99 72.00
C GLY A 693 1.74 50.23 73.00
N GLU A 694 1.13 49.62 74.01
CA GLU A 694 1.79 48.86 75.09
C GLU A 694 2.80 47.82 74.58
N SER A 695 3.88 47.62 75.33
CA SER A 695 4.85 46.55 75.13
C SER A 695 4.16 45.20 75.27
N ILE A 696 3.85 44.56 74.14
CA ILE A 696 3.44 43.15 74.11
C ILE A 696 4.72 42.33 74.22
N GLU A 697 4.93 41.71 75.39
CA GLU A 697 5.93 40.68 75.59
C GLU A 697 5.59 39.50 74.66
N ILE A 698 6.53 39.09 73.81
CA ILE A 698 6.36 37.95 72.92
C ILE A 698 6.49 36.68 73.77
N ASP A 699 5.38 36.09 74.18
CA ASP A 699 5.34 34.71 74.65
C ASP A 699 5.35 33.79 73.41
N PRO A 700 6.35 32.91 73.24
CA PRO A 700 6.44 32.02 72.08
C PRO A 700 5.25 31.05 71.93
N GLU A 701 4.39 30.91 72.94
CA GLU A 701 3.23 30.01 72.94
C GLU A 701 1.85 30.67 72.67
N ASP A 702 1.70 32.01 72.63
CA ASP A 702 0.37 32.67 72.50
C ASP A 702 0.11 33.42 71.17
N GLY A 703 1.03 33.35 70.20
CA GLY A 703 0.76 33.71 68.80
C GLY A 703 0.29 35.15 68.52
N SER A 704 0.44 36.11 69.43
CA SER A 704 -0.13 37.47 69.38
C SER A 704 0.55 38.41 68.37
N GLY A 705 0.42 38.12 67.07
CA GLY A 705 0.66 39.06 65.97
C GLY A 705 -0.54 39.99 65.71
N PRO A 706 -0.35 41.14 65.05
CA PRO A 706 -1.46 42.00 64.62
C PRO A 706 -2.41 41.23 63.68
N GLN A 707 -3.72 41.39 63.88
CA GLN A 707 -4.71 40.85 62.95
C GLN A 707 -4.56 41.50 61.58
N ALA A 708 -4.63 40.69 60.51
CA ALA A 708 -4.66 41.15 59.14
C ALA A 708 -5.74 42.22 58.97
N LYS A 709 -5.34 43.44 58.60
CA LYS A 709 -6.27 44.53 58.31
C LYS A 709 -6.42 44.55 56.79
N ALA A 710 -7.63 44.28 56.30
CA ALA A 710 -7.95 44.39 54.88
C ALA A 710 -7.45 45.75 54.35
N LEU A 711 -6.53 45.71 53.38
CA LEU A 711 -6.10 46.89 52.62
C LEU A 711 -7.24 47.31 51.66
N SER A 712 -8.38 47.71 52.22
CA SER A 712 -9.45 48.35 51.47
C SER A 712 -9.11 49.83 51.27
N GLY A 713 -8.55 50.18 50.12
CA GLY A 713 -8.62 51.53 49.58
C GLY A 713 -7.31 52.14 49.10
N ASN A 714 -7.26 52.46 47.80
CA ASN A 714 -6.50 53.52 47.13
C ASN A 714 -5.54 54.36 48.01
N ALA A 715 -4.42 53.76 48.43
CA ALA A 715 -3.27 54.51 48.93
C ALA A 715 -2.11 54.34 47.94
N SER A 716 -2.07 55.23 46.96
CA SER A 716 -0.91 55.44 46.11
C SER A 716 0.28 55.88 46.96
N LEU A 717 1.19 54.97 47.25
CA LEU A 717 2.55 55.31 47.67
C LEU A 717 3.43 55.34 46.43
N GLN A 718 3.70 56.56 45.96
CA GLN A 718 4.58 56.81 44.82
C GLN A 718 6.01 56.32 45.13
N PRO A 719 6.73 55.78 44.14
CA PRO A 719 8.15 55.50 44.28
C PRO A 719 8.91 56.82 44.44
N MET A 720 9.69 56.94 45.52
CA MET A 720 10.70 58.00 45.59
C MET A 720 11.71 57.75 44.46
N GLY A 721 11.76 58.69 43.52
CA GLY A 721 12.65 58.66 42.35
C GLY A 721 14.14 58.73 42.71
N PRO A 722 14.99 58.47 41.72
CA PRO A 722 16.41 58.16 41.92
C PRO A 722 17.23 59.43 42.16
N HIS A 723 18.07 59.42 43.18
CA HIS A 723 19.19 60.36 43.27
C HIS A 723 20.39 59.80 42.51
N LEU A 724 20.73 60.45 41.40
CA LEU A 724 21.89 60.17 40.55
C LEU A 724 23.21 60.12 41.34
N ILE A 725 24.05 59.13 41.02
CA ILE A 725 25.50 59.32 40.89
C ILE A 725 25.94 58.73 39.55
N ASP A 726 26.74 59.56 38.88
CA ASP A 726 27.20 59.58 37.50
C ASP A 726 28.21 58.47 37.14
N ASP A 727 28.34 58.22 35.83
CA ASP A 727 29.08 57.16 35.15
C ASP A 727 30.60 57.16 35.40
N GLY A 728 31.17 55.95 35.50
CA GLY A 728 32.62 55.74 35.61
C GLY A 728 33.06 54.29 35.31
N GLN A 729 33.09 53.94 34.01
CA GLN A 729 34.02 53.02 33.34
C GLN A 729 34.21 51.56 33.85
N ALA A 730 33.85 50.63 32.95
CA ALA A 730 34.43 49.33 32.66
C ALA A 730 35.69 48.88 33.45
N GLU A 731 35.56 47.80 34.22
CA GLU A 731 36.52 46.68 34.35
C GLU A 731 36.05 45.78 35.50
N THR A 732 35.54 44.56 35.19
CA THR A 732 35.51 43.36 36.09
C THR A 732 34.74 42.15 35.53
N ARG A 733 34.32 42.15 34.26
CA ARG A 733 33.87 40.94 33.53
C ARG A 733 35.01 39.95 33.17
N ARG A 734 36.01 39.74 34.04
CA ARG A 734 37.18 38.90 33.74
C ARG A 734 37.69 38.00 34.88
N SER A 735 36.89 37.65 35.89
CA SER A 735 37.37 36.76 36.97
C SER A 735 36.40 35.65 37.43
N TRP A 736 35.42 35.24 36.62
CA TRP A 736 34.51 34.14 36.98
C TRP A 736 34.49 32.95 36.01
N GLU A 737 35.22 33.01 34.88
CA GLU A 737 35.31 31.91 33.88
C GLU A 737 36.60 31.07 33.97
N GLN A 738 37.35 31.12 35.08
CA GLN A 738 38.61 30.36 35.23
C GLN A 738 38.61 29.30 36.36
N ASN A 739 37.46 28.92 36.91
CA ASN A 739 37.39 27.97 38.03
C ASN A 739 36.39 26.81 37.89
N VAL A 740 35.91 26.49 36.68
CA VAL A 740 35.02 25.32 36.46
C VAL A 740 35.67 24.19 35.64
N ASP A 741 36.87 24.39 35.07
CA ASP A 741 37.57 23.38 34.25
C ASP A 741 38.48 22.39 35.02
N LEU A 742 38.25 22.18 36.33
CA LEU A 742 39.09 21.29 37.16
C LEU A 742 38.34 20.17 37.91
N LEU A 743 37.12 19.83 37.47
CA LEU A 743 36.36 18.68 38.01
C LEU A 743 35.95 17.63 36.95
N ALA A 744 36.39 17.76 35.70
CA ALA A 744 36.13 16.81 34.61
C ALA A 744 37.32 15.86 34.27
N ALA A 745 38.22 15.59 35.23
CA ALA A 745 39.34 14.67 35.02
C ALA A 745 39.58 13.75 36.23
N SER A 746 38.62 12.88 36.55
CA SER A 746 38.83 11.68 37.38
C SER A 746 37.60 10.76 37.34
N ARG A 747 37.46 9.95 36.29
CA ARG A 747 36.68 8.69 36.28
C ARG A 747 36.88 7.90 34.97
N VAL A 748 38.12 7.48 34.72
CA VAL A 748 38.42 6.24 34.00
C VAL A 748 39.62 5.61 34.74
N LEU A 749 39.43 4.36 35.17
CA LEU A 749 40.31 3.45 35.92
C LEU A 749 39.88 3.22 37.38
N GLY A 750 39.14 2.11 37.56
CA GLY A 750 38.68 1.55 38.84
C GLY A 750 37.41 0.75 38.63
#